data_AF-A0A1C5W714-F1
#
_entry.id   AF-A0A1C5W714-F1
#
_cell.length_a   1.000
_cell.length_b   1.000
_cell.length_c   1.000
_cell.angle_alpha   90.00
_cell.angle_beta   90.00
_cell.angle_gamma   90.00
#
_symmetry.space_group_name_H-M   'P 1'
#
loop_
_entity.id
_entity.type
_entity.pdbx_description
1 polymer ?
#
loop_
_entity_poly.entity_id
_entity_poly.type
_entity_poly.pdbx_seq_one_letter_code
_entity_poly.pdbx_strand_id
1 'polypeptide(L)'
;MRRGKMIAAGLAVCAVGAGITVNAYAASTTFEMRKKAVSLLGIMTTSNYQKNVTRGEFAEFLVKASDYKETANAAGTVSVFADVSSKSQYSAAIRTAAMNSWMSGYLGGNFKPDEGVTMRDAIKAVLAVLGVVCSKRLLNQAVGKSLRTHNLKPKKGAQVMRKNEKITALYERLSRDDFGKDDDQQRESNSISNQKAMLEEFAARQGFTNIVHFTDDGISGTCFDRPGFLAMMKEVEAGNVEYLCIKDMSRMGRDYLKVGQIMEILRQRGVRLIAINDGVDSAKGDDDFTPFRNIMNEYYARDTSRKIRSTFQSKGKSGKHLTGTVIYGYLWNEARDQWLVDPEAADVVKRIFAMTIDGYGPYQIASKLKSEKVLIPSAYLAQHGEGVNKNKTFKDVYGWGSSTICNILEKREYLGHTINFKTRKHFKDKKSHYVPEDEWTIFENTHEPIIDQQTFDLVQKIRGNVRRYPDGWGEAAPLTGLLYCADCGGKMYVHRTNNGKRISQYTCSQYSKVPVGKLCKTQHRINEDVVLSLVSEMLKAIAEYAKHDRAEFVRVVQEAQSSQQTAEVKKQRIRLATAKQRVSELEVLLCKIYEDNILGKLSDSRYATLDAQYEKEQTELTAEISALEKAVKSYEKHEKDADRFIALIDKYENFDKLTIAMLNEFIEKILVHERDRKGSIQTTQEVEIYFNFVGRFVPPAFGEVELTPEELEEIRKREERKDRLHQNYLKRKASGAQKRYEDKIKGRKKAEIEAKKAAIRAEDIAKGVFVPVSSLPQREPMKGVQTA
;
A
#
# COMPACT_ATOMS: atom_id res chain seq x y z
N MET A 1 -4.34 14.09 42.87
CA MET A 1 -5.67 13.45 42.94
C MET A 1 -5.63 12.19 42.08
N ARG A 2 -5.28 11.04 42.69
CA ARG A 2 -6.17 9.97 43.20
C ARG A 2 -6.93 9.20 42.10
N ARG A 3 -6.41 8.00 41.78
CA ARG A 3 -7.06 6.68 41.61
C ARG A 3 -6.22 5.85 40.61
N GLY A 4 -5.61 4.71 40.93
CA GLY A 4 -5.69 3.88 42.13
C GLY A 4 -4.46 2.96 42.28
N LYS A 5 -4.05 2.81 43.52
CA LYS A 5 -3.32 1.66 44.08
C LYS A 5 -4.26 1.02 45.11
N MET A 6 -4.06 -0.28 45.33
CA MET A 6 -4.66 -1.17 46.33
C MET A 6 -5.99 -1.82 45.96
N ILE A 7 -5.88 -3.06 45.47
CA ILE A 7 -6.19 -4.21 46.33
C ILE A 7 -4.93 -5.06 46.38
N ALA A 8 -4.38 -5.20 47.59
CA ALA A 8 -3.23 -5.99 47.94
C ALA A 8 -3.68 -7.29 48.62
N ALA A 9 -2.76 -8.25 48.63
CA ALA A 9 -2.59 -9.27 49.66
C ALA A 9 -3.74 -10.28 49.87
N GLY A 10 -3.55 -11.45 49.27
CA GLY A 10 -4.15 -12.71 49.70
C GLY A 10 -3.44 -13.86 48.98
N LEU A 11 -2.70 -14.68 49.74
CA LEU A 11 -2.12 -15.97 49.37
C LEU A 11 -0.78 -15.94 48.59
N ALA A 12 0.27 -15.54 49.30
CA ALA A 12 1.46 -16.38 49.34
C ALA A 12 1.24 -17.45 50.42
N VAL A 13 1.79 -18.65 50.24
CA VAL A 13 1.66 -19.88 51.04
C VAL A 13 0.49 -20.79 50.64
N CYS A 14 0.70 -21.57 49.58
CA CYS A 14 0.66 -23.04 49.63
C CYS A 14 1.14 -23.57 48.28
N ALA A 15 2.23 -24.33 48.32
CA ALA A 15 2.75 -25.08 47.19
C ALA A 15 1.72 -26.13 46.72
N VAL A 16 1.94 -26.63 45.49
CA VAL A 16 1.26 -27.75 44.83
C VAL A 16 0.00 -27.35 44.03
N GLY A 17 0.19 -27.01 42.75
CA GLY A 17 -0.91 -26.84 41.79
C GLY A 17 -0.62 -25.98 40.55
N ALA A 18 0.61 -25.98 40.02
CA ALA A 18 1.06 -25.03 38.99
C ALA A 18 0.66 -25.40 37.54
N GLY A 19 -0.55 -25.93 37.32
CA GLY A 19 -1.05 -26.24 35.96
C GLY A 19 -1.90 -25.13 35.33
N ILE A 20 -2.57 -24.30 36.14
CA ILE A 20 -3.72 -23.51 35.67
C ILE A 20 -3.35 -22.05 35.33
N THR A 21 -2.28 -21.49 35.89
CA THR A 21 -1.92 -20.07 35.66
C THR A 21 -1.08 -19.84 34.40
N VAL A 22 -0.17 -20.76 34.03
CA VAL A 22 0.76 -20.57 32.90
C VAL A 22 0.04 -20.57 31.55
N ASN A 23 -0.92 -21.48 31.35
CA ASN A 23 -1.69 -21.57 30.09
C ASN A 23 -2.51 -20.30 29.81
N ALA A 24 -3.02 -19.63 30.85
CA ALA A 24 -3.75 -18.38 30.71
C ALA A 24 -2.85 -17.21 30.24
N TYR A 25 -1.60 -17.12 30.72
CA TYR A 25 -0.65 -16.12 30.26
C TYR A 25 -0.10 -16.44 28.86
N ALA A 26 0.11 -17.73 28.55
CA ALA A 26 0.60 -18.19 27.26
C ALA A 26 -0.42 -17.99 26.11
N ALA A 27 -1.72 -18.06 26.41
CA ALA A 27 -2.81 -17.79 25.47
C ALA A 27 -3.15 -16.28 25.29
N SER A 28 -2.49 -15.39 26.04
CA SER A 28 -2.72 -13.93 25.95
C SER A 28 -2.37 -13.36 24.57
N THR A 29 -2.98 -12.23 24.18
CA THR A 29 -2.67 -11.51 22.93
C THR A 29 -1.46 -10.57 23.05
N THR A 30 -1.05 -10.22 24.28
CA THR A 30 0.05 -9.28 24.50
C THR A 30 1.38 -9.99 24.65
N PHE A 31 2.39 -9.50 23.92
CA PHE A 31 3.74 -10.06 23.87
C PHE A 31 4.38 -10.18 25.27
N GLU A 32 4.18 -9.19 26.13
CA GLU A 32 4.72 -9.16 27.50
C GLU A 32 4.14 -10.26 28.40
N MET A 33 2.87 -10.67 28.20
CA MET A 33 2.25 -11.73 28.98
C MET A 33 2.77 -13.11 28.56
N ARG A 34 2.98 -13.33 27.25
CA ARG A 34 3.61 -14.55 26.73
C ARG A 34 5.06 -14.69 27.18
N LYS A 35 5.79 -13.58 27.19
CA LYS A 35 7.15 -13.48 27.72
C LYS A 35 7.21 -13.83 29.21
N LYS A 36 6.26 -13.33 30.00
CA LYS A 36 6.15 -13.66 31.43
C LYS A 36 5.81 -15.13 31.67
N ALA A 37 4.99 -15.75 30.82
CA ALA A 37 4.67 -17.18 30.89
C ALA A 37 5.91 -18.07 30.70
N VAL A 38 6.71 -17.81 29.67
CA VAL A 38 7.94 -18.57 29.37
C VAL A 38 9.00 -18.37 30.47
N SER A 39 9.08 -17.16 31.04
CA SER A 39 9.98 -16.87 32.17
C SER A 39 9.56 -17.59 33.46
N LEU A 40 8.26 -17.67 33.76
CA LEU A 40 7.73 -18.40 34.93
C LEU A 40 7.96 -19.91 34.84
N LEU A 41 8.07 -20.46 33.63
CA LEU A 41 8.44 -21.85 33.38
C LEU A 41 9.95 -22.12 33.56
N GLY A 42 10.76 -21.09 33.83
CA GLY A 42 12.21 -21.23 34.02
C GLY A 42 12.98 -21.62 32.76
N ILE A 43 12.38 -21.43 31.57
CA ILE A 43 12.99 -21.82 30.29
C ILE A 43 14.06 -20.81 29.85
N MET A 44 13.87 -19.53 30.16
CA MET A 44 14.81 -18.44 29.80
C MET A 44 15.35 -17.73 31.06
N THR A 45 16.66 -17.47 31.12
CA THR A 45 17.32 -16.77 32.23
C THR A 45 17.15 -15.25 32.12
N THR A 46 16.92 -14.60 33.26
CA THR A 46 16.26 -13.28 33.37
C THR A 46 17.20 -12.08 33.33
N SER A 47 18.29 -12.14 32.58
CA SER A 47 19.34 -11.10 32.62
C SER A 47 19.65 -10.53 31.24
N ASN A 48 18.64 -10.03 30.52
CA ASN A 48 18.60 -8.73 29.80
C ASN A 48 17.48 -8.75 28.73
N TYR A 49 16.32 -8.15 29.03
CA TYR A 49 15.09 -8.33 28.26
C TYR A 49 14.97 -7.53 26.94
N GLN A 50 16.08 -6.97 26.43
CA GLN A 50 16.17 -6.17 25.21
C GLN A 50 17.18 -6.71 24.17
N LYS A 51 17.96 -7.74 24.49
CA LYS A 51 18.93 -8.33 23.55
C LYS A 51 18.31 -9.50 22.78
N ASN A 52 18.71 -9.65 21.51
CA ASN A 52 18.43 -10.84 20.71
C ASN A 52 19.15 -12.06 21.33
N VAL A 53 18.57 -13.25 21.14
CA VAL A 53 19.08 -14.53 21.66
C VAL A 53 19.97 -15.15 20.59
N THR A 54 21.09 -15.79 20.93
CA THR A 54 21.89 -16.49 19.91
C THR A 54 21.19 -17.76 19.43
N ARG A 55 21.47 -18.25 18.21
CA ARG A 55 20.91 -19.51 17.70
C ARG A 55 21.24 -20.71 18.59
N GLY A 56 22.41 -20.71 19.25
CA GLY A 56 22.80 -21.71 20.22
C GLY A 56 21.93 -21.71 21.49
N GLU A 57 21.72 -20.53 22.10
CA GLU A 57 20.82 -20.36 23.25
C GLU A 57 19.37 -20.70 22.87
N PHE A 58 18.95 -20.35 21.66
CA PHE A 58 17.61 -20.66 21.17
C PHE A 58 17.36 -22.17 21.07
N ALA A 59 18.35 -22.96 20.61
CA ALA A 59 18.26 -24.42 20.61
C ALA A 59 18.09 -24.98 22.03
N GLU A 60 18.80 -24.41 23.02
CA GLU A 60 18.67 -24.80 24.43
C GLU A 60 17.26 -24.52 24.98
N PHE A 61 16.65 -23.39 24.61
CA PHE A 61 15.29 -23.06 25.01
C PHE A 61 14.24 -24.02 24.44
N LEU A 62 14.39 -24.45 23.19
CA LEU A 62 13.50 -25.43 22.56
C LEU A 62 13.60 -26.78 23.25
N VAL A 63 14.81 -27.23 23.58
CA VAL A 63 15.03 -28.49 24.29
C VAL A 63 14.47 -28.43 25.71
N LYS A 64 14.67 -27.31 26.44
CA LYS A 64 14.07 -27.09 27.77
C LYS A 64 12.55 -27.04 27.75
N ALA A 65 11.95 -26.66 26.62
CA ALA A 65 10.51 -26.61 26.41
C ALA A 65 9.91 -27.97 26.00
N SER A 66 10.76 -28.95 25.69
CA SER A 66 10.36 -30.28 25.21
C SER A 66 10.50 -31.35 26.28
N ASP A 67 9.95 -32.53 25.99
CA ASP A 67 10.10 -33.71 26.85
C ASP A 67 11.56 -34.23 26.93
N TYR A 68 12.46 -33.71 26.08
CA TYR A 68 13.88 -34.07 26.05
C TYR A 68 14.76 -33.26 27.01
N LYS A 69 14.19 -32.39 27.85
CA LYS A 69 14.94 -31.55 28.80
C LYS A 69 15.88 -32.34 29.72
N GLU A 70 15.46 -33.51 30.16
CA GLU A 70 16.24 -34.39 31.07
C GLU A 70 17.21 -35.31 30.29
N THR A 71 16.90 -35.64 29.03
CA THR A 71 17.65 -36.62 28.23
C THR A 71 18.68 -36.00 27.28
N ALA A 72 18.57 -34.70 27.00
CA ALA A 72 19.43 -34.01 26.05
C ALA A 72 20.87 -33.74 26.56
N ASN A 73 21.18 -33.97 27.84
CA ASN A 73 22.51 -33.70 28.42
C ASN A 73 23.54 -34.84 28.20
N ALA A 74 23.23 -35.85 27.38
CA ALA A 74 24.20 -36.88 27.04
C ALA A 74 25.31 -36.32 26.12
N ALA A 75 26.54 -36.25 26.63
CA ALA A 75 27.70 -35.80 25.87
C ALA A 75 28.00 -36.74 24.69
N GLY A 76 27.54 -36.38 23.49
CA GLY A 76 27.83 -37.13 22.27
C GLY A 76 29.16 -36.69 21.64
N THR A 77 30.02 -37.65 21.34
CA THR A 77 31.37 -37.44 20.77
C THR A 77 31.39 -36.88 19.34
N VAL A 78 30.27 -36.95 18.61
CA VAL A 78 30.16 -36.56 17.19
C VAL A 78 29.51 -35.18 17.05
N SER A 79 30.10 -34.28 16.26
CA SER A 79 29.44 -33.01 15.91
C SER A 79 28.47 -33.18 14.73
N VAL A 80 27.33 -32.49 14.78
CA VAL A 80 26.29 -32.49 13.72
C VAL A 80 26.58 -31.46 12.63
N PHE A 81 27.27 -30.36 12.96
CA PHE A 81 27.55 -29.26 12.04
C PHE A 81 29.02 -28.88 12.11
N ALA A 82 29.61 -28.53 10.96
CA ALA A 82 31.06 -28.35 10.83
C ALA A 82 31.62 -27.23 11.72
N ASP A 83 30.81 -26.22 12.02
CA ASP A 83 31.15 -25.04 12.81
C ASP A 83 30.76 -25.14 14.30
N VAL A 84 30.20 -26.26 14.74
CA VAL A 84 29.85 -26.50 16.15
C VAL A 84 30.79 -27.55 16.73
N SER A 85 31.66 -27.15 17.66
CA SER A 85 32.54 -28.12 18.35
C SER A 85 31.72 -29.07 19.23
N SER A 86 32.09 -30.35 19.29
CA SER A 86 31.48 -31.34 20.19
C SER A 86 31.61 -30.94 21.67
N LYS A 87 32.62 -30.12 22.01
CA LYS A 87 32.85 -29.56 23.36
C LYS A 87 32.10 -28.26 23.64
N SER A 88 31.35 -27.70 22.68
CA SER A 88 30.57 -26.48 22.89
C SER A 88 29.40 -26.72 23.86
N GLN A 89 29.09 -25.74 24.70
CA GLN A 89 27.99 -25.82 25.67
C GLN A 89 26.61 -26.05 25.02
N TYR A 90 26.45 -25.65 23.76
CA TYR A 90 25.19 -25.81 23.01
C TYR A 90 25.16 -27.07 22.13
N SER A 91 26.24 -27.85 22.08
CA SER A 91 26.38 -28.97 21.11
C SER A 91 25.31 -30.04 21.26
N ALA A 92 24.94 -30.36 22.51
CA ALA A 92 23.92 -31.35 22.82
C ALA A 92 22.50 -30.84 22.48
N ALA A 93 22.21 -29.58 22.82
CA ALA A 93 20.93 -28.95 22.51
C ALA A 93 20.71 -28.78 20.99
N ILE A 94 21.75 -28.36 20.26
CA ILE A 94 21.72 -28.21 18.80
C ILE A 94 21.47 -29.55 18.10
N ARG A 95 22.10 -30.63 18.58
CA ARG A 95 21.88 -31.99 18.07
C ARG A 95 20.42 -32.43 18.25
N THR A 96 19.89 -32.30 19.46
CA THR A 96 18.51 -32.68 19.77
C THR A 96 17.50 -31.86 18.97
N ALA A 97 17.73 -30.55 18.83
CA ALA A 97 16.88 -29.67 18.02
C ALA A 97 16.93 -30.01 16.52
N ALA A 98 18.10 -30.39 15.99
CA ALA A 98 18.26 -30.80 14.60
C ALA A 98 17.62 -32.16 14.30
N MET A 99 17.80 -33.14 15.19
CA MET A 99 17.20 -34.48 15.06
C MET A 99 15.67 -34.44 15.06
N ASN A 100 15.08 -33.58 15.88
CA ASN A 100 13.63 -33.37 15.94
C ASN A 100 13.10 -32.36 14.90
N SER A 101 13.96 -31.92 13.95
CA SER A 101 13.60 -30.97 12.89
C SER A 101 13.05 -29.63 13.40
N TRP A 102 13.41 -29.21 14.61
CA TRP A 102 13.03 -27.89 15.15
C TRP A 102 13.94 -26.78 14.63
N MET A 103 15.17 -27.12 14.26
CA MET A 103 16.14 -26.20 13.66
C MET A 103 16.94 -26.91 12.58
N SER A 104 17.24 -26.21 11.48
CA SER A 104 18.14 -26.69 10.43
C SER A 104 19.40 -25.82 10.34
N GLY A 105 20.47 -26.39 9.81
CA GLY A 105 21.65 -25.64 9.39
C GLY A 105 21.39 -24.78 8.15
N TYR A 106 22.32 -23.89 7.84
CA TYR A 106 22.36 -23.10 6.62
C TYR A 106 22.96 -23.91 5.46
N LEU A 107 22.72 -23.44 4.23
CA LEU A 107 23.40 -23.94 3.02
C LEU A 107 24.92 -23.94 3.24
N GLY A 108 25.55 -25.12 3.13
CA GLY A 108 26.97 -25.33 3.40
C GLY A 108 27.30 -26.11 4.69
N GLY A 109 26.30 -26.64 5.41
CA GLY A 109 26.54 -27.55 6.55
C GLY A 109 26.94 -26.85 7.87
N ASN A 110 26.78 -25.54 7.93
CA ASN A 110 27.08 -24.70 9.11
C ASN A 110 25.81 -24.30 9.86
N PHE A 111 25.86 -24.25 11.19
CA PHE A 111 24.74 -23.91 12.06
C PHE A 111 24.73 -22.44 12.52
N LYS A 112 25.91 -21.81 12.60
CA LYS A 112 26.20 -20.46 13.08
C LYS A 112 25.60 -20.17 14.46
N PRO A 113 26.14 -20.80 15.54
CA PRO A 113 25.54 -20.72 16.87
C PRO A 113 25.46 -19.30 17.45
N ASP A 114 26.37 -18.40 17.06
CA ASP A 114 26.44 -17.02 17.57
C ASP A 114 25.51 -16.04 16.84
N GLU A 115 24.87 -16.45 15.75
CA GLU A 115 23.98 -15.58 14.99
C GLU A 115 22.69 -15.28 15.77
N GLY A 116 22.19 -14.05 15.69
CA GLY A 116 21.09 -13.58 16.52
C GLY A 116 19.69 -13.95 16.00
N VAL A 117 18.85 -14.49 16.88
CA VAL A 117 17.42 -14.74 16.71
C VAL A 117 16.63 -13.69 17.49
N THR A 118 15.56 -13.16 16.89
CA THR A 118 14.73 -12.18 17.58
C THR A 118 14.02 -12.82 18.77
N MET A 119 13.98 -12.11 19.90
CA MET A 119 13.30 -12.58 21.12
C MET A 119 11.82 -12.92 20.87
N ARG A 120 11.19 -12.23 19.90
CA ARG A 120 9.79 -12.45 19.54
C ARG A 120 9.57 -13.81 18.89
N ASP A 121 10.46 -14.20 17.99
CA ASP A 121 10.34 -15.46 17.28
C ASP A 121 10.79 -16.64 18.15
N ALA A 122 11.78 -16.42 19.03
CA ALA A 122 12.18 -17.39 20.03
C ALA A 122 11.02 -17.78 20.98
N ILE A 123 10.31 -16.80 21.54
CA ILE A 123 9.15 -17.04 22.43
C ILE A 123 8.02 -17.76 21.69
N LYS A 124 7.75 -17.41 20.43
CA LYS A 124 6.70 -18.09 19.64
C LYS A 124 7.04 -19.55 19.42
N ALA A 125 8.29 -19.85 19.08
CA ALA A 125 8.72 -21.23 18.83
C ALA A 125 8.71 -22.08 20.11
N VAL A 126 9.17 -21.52 21.24
CA VAL A 126 9.09 -22.19 22.55
C VAL A 126 7.64 -22.50 22.94
N LEU A 127 6.71 -21.54 22.75
CA LEU A 127 5.29 -21.78 23.02
C LEU A 127 4.67 -22.79 22.06
N ALA A 128 5.16 -22.89 20.83
CA ALA A 128 4.73 -23.91 19.87
C ALA A 128 5.19 -25.31 20.28
N VAL A 129 6.43 -25.46 20.78
CA VAL A 129 6.94 -26.74 21.34
C VAL A 129 6.14 -27.15 22.58
N LEU A 130 5.73 -26.20 23.42
CA LEU A 130 4.83 -26.44 24.57
C LEU A 130 3.37 -26.73 24.18
N GLY A 131 3.04 -26.79 22.87
CA GLY A 131 1.69 -27.08 22.39
C GLY A 131 0.69 -25.93 22.56
N VAL A 132 1.14 -24.72 22.92
CA VAL A 132 0.27 -23.54 23.05
C VAL A 132 0.07 -22.90 21.69
N VAL A 133 -0.97 -23.34 20.98
CA VAL A 133 -1.33 -22.84 19.64
C VAL A 133 -1.67 -21.35 19.72
N CYS A 134 -0.73 -20.49 19.33
CA CYS A 134 -0.94 -19.07 19.16
C CYS A 134 -1.74 -18.81 17.88
N SER A 135 -3.05 -19.00 17.91
CA SER A 135 -3.93 -18.35 16.94
C SER A 135 -5.17 -17.77 17.62
N LYS A 136 -5.33 -16.45 17.48
CA LYS A 136 -6.63 -15.79 17.63
C LYS A 136 -7.08 -15.33 16.25
N ARG A 137 -7.77 -16.24 15.56
CA ARG A 137 -8.99 -15.93 14.80
C ARG A 137 -10.25 -16.17 15.67
N LEU A 138 -10.10 -16.24 17.00
CA LEU A 138 -11.14 -16.76 17.91
C LEU A 138 -11.49 -15.73 18.98
N LEU A 139 -12.43 -14.85 18.64
CA LEU A 139 -13.22 -14.10 19.60
C LEU A 139 -14.73 -14.11 19.27
N ASN A 140 -15.17 -14.80 18.22
CA ASN A 140 -16.59 -14.88 17.88
C ASN A 140 -17.03 -16.34 17.76
N GLN A 141 -17.35 -16.96 18.90
CA GLN A 141 -18.42 -17.95 19.06
C GLN A 141 -18.45 -18.39 20.52
N ALA A 142 -18.88 -17.46 21.38
CA ALA A 142 -19.29 -17.78 22.73
C ALA A 142 -20.66 -17.15 22.97
N VAL A 143 -21.69 -17.76 22.39
CA VAL A 143 -23.05 -17.75 22.92
C VAL A 143 -23.66 -19.13 22.65
N GLY A 144 -23.97 -19.86 23.72
CA GLY A 144 -25.07 -20.85 23.70
C GLY A 144 -24.70 -22.29 24.04
N LYS A 145 -25.02 -22.65 25.29
CA LYS A 145 -25.44 -23.98 25.79
C LYS A 145 -24.34 -24.97 26.23
N SER A 146 -24.03 -24.86 27.53
CA SER A 146 -24.12 -25.92 28.56
C SER A 146 -24.02 -27.37 28.09
N LEU A 147 -23.06 -28.12 28.65
CA LEU A 147 -23.33 -29.42 29.28
C LEU A 147 -22.24 -29.77 30.30
N ARG A 148 -22.73 -30.35 31.41
CA ARG A 148 -22.08 -30.60 32.68
C ARG A 148 -20.96 -31.64 32.59
N THR A 149 -19.98 -31.47 33.47
CA THR A 149 -18.97 -32.46 33.85
C THR A 149 -19.61 -33.71 34.44
N HIS A 150 -19.27 -34.89 33.91
CA HIS A 150 -19.28 -36.13 34.68
C HIS A 150 -17.99 -36.90 34.43
N ASN A 151 -17.13 -36.91 35.46
CA ASN A 151 -16.04 -37.86 35.60
C ASN A 151 -16.62 -39.26 35.80
N LEU A 152 -16.20 -40.24 34.99
CA LEU A 152 -16.37 -41.66 35.27
C LEU A 152 -14.98 -42.29 35.46
N LYS A 153 -14.72 -42.76 36.68
CA LYS A 153 -13.58 -43.62 37.03
C LYS A 153 -13.75 -45.01 36.38
N PRO A 154 -12.66 -45.75 36.11
CA PRO A 154 -12.74 -47.04 35.45
C PRO A 154 -13.22 -48.13 36.42
N LYS A 155 -14.17 -48.96 35.99
CA LYS A 155 -14.49 -50.23 36.68
C LYS A 155 -13.75 -51.36 35.98
N LYS A 156 -12.97 -52.12 36.76
CA LYS A 156 -12.47 -53.45 36.42
C LYS A 156 -13.64 -54.44 36.49
N GLY A 157 -13.70 -55.36 35.51
CA GLY A 157 -14.42 -56.63 35.62
C GLY A 157 -15.36 -56.93 34.46
N ALA A 158 -14.85 -57.64 33.45
CA ALA A 158 -15.47 -58.80 32.78
C ALA A 158 -14.75 -59.07 31.45
N GLN A 159 -14.08 -60.22 31.36
CA GLN A 159 -13.57 -60.80 30.11
C GLN A 159 -14.67 -60.89 29.06
N VAL A 160 -14.38 -60.53 27.80
CA VAL A 160 -14.46 -61.42 26.62
C VAL A 160 -13.53 -60.85 25.55
N MET A 161 -12.59 -61.66 25.04
CA MET A 161 -11.77 -61.32 23.89
C MET A 161 -12.67 -61.11 22.65
N ARG A 162 -12.66 -59.91 22.08
CA ARG A 162 -13.04 -59.68 20.68
C ARG A 162 -11.81 -59.15 19.95
N LYS A 163 -11.48 -59.74 18.81
CA LYS A 163 -10.46 -59.22 17.88
C LYS A 163 -10.78 -57.75 17.61
N ASN A 164 -9.80 -56.86 17.75
CA ASN A 164 -9.89 -55.50 17.24
C ASN A 164 -9.95 -55.58 15.71
N GLU A 165 -11.16 -55.58 15.14
CA GLU A 165 -11.34 -55.44 13.69
C GLU A 165 -11.11 -53.96 13.35
N LYS A 166 -9.95 -53.65 12.75
CA LYS A 166 -9.66 -52.32 12.23
C LYS A 166 -10.64 -51.95 11.12
N ILE A 167 -10.83 -50.66 10.91
CA ILE A 167 -11.81 -50.08 9.99
C ILE A 167 -11.32 -50.18 8.54
N THR A 168 -12.24 -50.53 7.65
CA THR A 168 -12.13 -50.34 6.20
C THR A 168 -12.77 -49.00 5.82
N ALA A 169 -11.96 -47.99 5.56
CA ALA A 169 -12.42 -46.65 5.20
C ALA A 169 -12.72 -46.58 3.69
N LEU A 170 -13.96 -46.24 3.34
CA LEU A 170 -14.38 -45.95 1.97
C LEU A 170 -14.54 -44.43 1.85
N TYR A 171 -13.81 -43.81 0.91
CA TYR A 171 -13.87 -42.36 0.72
C TYR A 171 -14.46 -41.99 -0.64
N GLU A 172 -15.60 -41.31 -0.60
CA GLU A 172 -16.32 -40.82 -1.78
C GLU A 172 -16.25 -39.30 -1.89
N ARG A 173 -16.08 -38.80 -3.12
CA ARG A 173 -16.12 -37.38 -3.40
C ARG A 173 -16.74 -37.09 -4.76
N LEU A 174 -17.55 -36.04 -4.83
CA LEU A 174 -18.01 -35.47 -6.10
C LEU A 174 -17.23 -34.18 -6.39
N SER A 175 -16.73 -34.03 -7.62
CA SER A 175 -15.91 -32.89 -8.01
C SER A 175 -16.77 -31.74 -8.54
N ARG A 176 -16.32 -30.50 -8.26
CA ARG A 176 -16.95 -29.28 -8.79
C ARG A 176 -16.59 -28.94 -10.24
N ASP A 177 -15.72 -29.73 -10.87
CA ASP A 177 -15.28 -29.50 -12.25
C ASP A 177 -16.03 -30.37 -13.27
N ASP A 178 -16.81 -31.36 -12.81
CA ASP A 178 -17.65 -32.22 -13.68
C ASP A 178 -18.99 -31.55 -14.04
N PHE A 179 -19.13 -30.26 -13.75
CA PHE A 179 -20.30 -29.45 -14.07
C PHE A 179 -20.32 -29.11 -15.56
N GLY A 180 -21.05 -29.89 -16.34
CA GLY A 180 -21.75 -29.37 -17.51
C GLY A 180 -22.80 -28.36 -17.03
N LYS A 181 -22.94 -27.22 -17.70
CA LYS A 181 -24.08 -26.32 -17.50
C LYS A 181 -25.33 -27.08 -17.93
N ASP A 182 -26.10 -27.60 -16.99
CA ASP A 182 -27.56 -27.66 -16.99
C ASP A 182 -28.04 -28.24 -15.65
N ASP A 183 -29.21 -27.80 -15.19
CA ASP A 183 -29.88 -28.16 -13.93
C ASP A 183 -29.91 -29.68 -13.71
N ASP A 184 -29.47 -30.17 -12.54
CA ASP A 184 -29.88 -31.48 -11.99
C ASP A 184 -29.30 -31.74 -10.58
N GLN A 185 -29.91 -31.19 -9.51
CA GLN A 185 -29.65 -31.65 -8.12
C GLN A 185 -29.99 -33.16 -7.93
N GLN A 186 -30.82 -33.73 -8.81
CA GLN A 186 -31.16 -35.16 -8.81
C GLN A 186 -30.05 -36.06 -9.39
N ARG A 187 -29.19 -35.57 -10.30
CA ARG A 187 -28.03 -36.34 -10.79
C ARG A 187 -26.90 -36.42 -9.76
N GLU A 188 -26.76 -35.40 -8.92
CA GLU A 188 -25.72 -35.32 -7.86
C GLU A 188 -25.80 -36.49 -6.87
N SER A 189 -27.03 -36.84 -6.45
CA SER A 189 -27.27 -37.94 -5.49
C SER A 189 -27.00 -39.33 -6.08
N ASN A 190 -27.22 -39.52 -7.38
CA ASN A 190 -26.99 -40.79 -8.05
C ASN A 190 -25.49 -41.07 -8.26
N SER A 191 -24.67 -40.03 -8.50
CA SER A 191 -23.24 -40.22 -8.75
C SER A 191 -22.41 -40.55 -7.49
N ILE A 192 -22.83 -40.13 -6.30
CA ILE A 192 -22.19 -40.54 -5.03
C ILE A 192 -22.71 -41.93 -4.62
N SER A 193 -24.00 -42.19 -4.78
CA SER A 193 -24.59 -43.51 -4.52
C SER A 193 -23.94 -44.61 -5.36
N ASN A 194 -23.64 -44.33 -6.63
CA ASN A 194 -22.90 -45.26 -7.50
C ASN A 194 -21.45 -45.47 -7.05
N GLN A 195 -20.79 -44.45 -6.46
CA GLN A 195 -19.44 -44.60 -5.91
C GLN A 195 -19.44 -45.47 -4.66
N LYS A 196 -20.43 -45.28 -3.78
CA LYS A 196 -20.61 -46.11 -2.58
C LYS A 196 -20.84 -47.57 -2.94
N ALA A 197 -21.79 -47.84 -3.82
CA ALA A 197 -22.09 -49.20 -4.27
C ALA A 197 -20.86 -49.90 -4.86
N MET A 198 -20.08 -49.20 -5.68
CA MET A 198 -18.84 -49.72 -6.26
C MET A 198 -17.77 -50.06 -5.21
N LEU A 199 -17.60 -49.19 -4.20
CA LEU A 199 -16.62 -49.38 -3.13
C LEU A 199 -17.04 -50.48 -2.14
N GLU A 200 -18.33 -50.55 -1.80
CA GLU A 200 -18.91 -51.61 -0.97
C GLU A 200 -18.81 -52.97 -1.64
N GLU A 201 -19.15 -53.06 -2.92
CA GLU A 201 -19.05 -54.30 -3.69
C GLU A 201 -17.60 -54.79 -3.78
N PHE A 202 -16.65 -53.86 -3.99
CA PHE A 202 -15.23 -54.19 -3.98
C PHE A 202 -14.76 -54.68 -2.61
N ALA A 203 -15.13 -54.00 -1.54
CA ALA A 203 -14.79 -54.39 -0.17
C ALA A 203 -15.37 -55.78 0.18
N ALA A 204 -16.61 -56.06 -0.22
CA ALA A 204 -17.26 -57.36 -0.02
C ALA A 204 -16.55 -58.49 -0.78
N ARG A 205 -16.15 -58.27 -2.04
CA ARG A 205 -15.41 -59.26 -2.84
C ARG A 205 -14.02 -59.57 -2.28
N GLN A 206 -13.36 -58.59 -1.65
CA GLN A 206 -12.05 -58.77 -1.03
C GLN A 206 -12.12 -59.29 0.42
N GLY A 207 -13.33 -59.45 0.97
CA GLY A 207 -13.55 -59.92 2.34
C GLY A 207 -13.18 -58.89 3.42
N PHE A 208 -13.15 -57.60 3.08
CA PHE A 208 -12.88 -56.52 4.04
C PHE A 208 -14.07 -56.34 5.00
N THR A 209 -13.80 -56.37 6.30
CA THR A 209 -14.81 -56.20 7.35
C THR A 209 -14.76 -54.79 7.95
N ASN A 210 -15.80 -54.42 8.70
CA ASN A 210 -15.91 -53.13 9.41
C ASN A 210 -15.81 -51.88 8.48
N ILE A 211 -16.77 -51.75 7.56
CA ILE A 211 -16.83 -50.69 6.54
C ILE A 211 -17.36 -49.36 7.14
N VAL A 212 -16.65 -48.25 6.89
CA VAL A 212 -17.07 -46.90 7.26
C VAL A 212 -16.93 -45.94 6.06
N HIS A 213 -18.01 -45.22 5.74
CA HIS A 213 -18.04 -44.26 4.65
C HIS A 213 -17.68 -42.84 5.09
N PHE A 214 -16.84 -42.20 4.29
CA PHE A 214 -16.46 -40.79 4.43
C PHE A 214 -16.78 -40.05 3.13
N THR A 215 -17.80 -39.19 3.16
CA THR A 215 -18.30 -38.50 1.96
C THR A 215 -18.02 -37.01 1.99
N ASP A 216 -17.51 -36.46 0.89
CA ASP A 216 -17.43 -35.01 0.65
C ASP A 216 -18.15 -34.62 -0.65
N ASP A 217 -19.22 -33.84 -0.55
CA ASP A 217 -20.02 -33.41 -1.70
C ASP A 217 -19.69 -31.98 -2.15
N GLY A 218 -19.50 -31.77 -3.47
CA GLY A 218 -19.28 -30.47 -4.07
C GLY A 218 -17.93 -29.77 -3.74
N ILE A 219 -16.95 -30.48 -3.16
CA ILE A 219 -15.67 -29.90 -2.73
C ILE A 219 -14.55 -30.18 -3.75
N SER A 220 -13.80 -29.13 -4.12
CA SER A 220 -12.70 -29.18 -5.09
C SER A 220 -11.53 -30.07 -4.64
N GLY A 221 -10.97 -30.83 -5.59
CA GLY A 221 -9.78 -31.68 -5.42
C GLY A 221 -8.49 -30.92 -5.06
N THR A 222 -8.50 -29.57 -5.16
CA THR A 222 -7.39 -28.68 -4.80
C THR A 222 -7.42 -28.17 -3.36
N CYS A 223 -8.53 -28.38 -2.63
CA CYS A 223 -8.65 -28.06 -1.21
C CYS A 223 -8.46 -29.34 -0.39
N PHE A 224 -7.67 -29.33 0.69
CA PHE A 224 -7.47 -30.49 1.58
C PHE A 224 -8.21 -30.37 2.92
N ASP A 225 -8.74 -29.17 3.24
CA ASP A 225 -9.54 -28.91 4.43
C ASP A 225 -10.99 -29.36 4.20
N ARG A 226 -11.21 -30.67 4.00
CA ARG A 226 -12.54 -31.24 3.72
C ARG A 226 -13.04 -32.02 4.95
N PRO A 227 -14.29 -31.84 5.37
CA PRO A 227 -14.78 -32.42 6.62
C PRO A 227 -14.77 -33.96 6.63
N GLY A 228 -15.18 -34.61 5.53
CA GLY A 228 -15.16 -36.07 5.42
C GLY A 228 -13.73 -36.63 5.34
N PHE A 229 -12.89 -36.00 4.52
CA PHE A 229 -11.48 -36.36 4.40
C PHE A 229 -10.69 -36.17 5.70
N LEU A 230 -10.92 -35.07 6.44
CA LEU A 230 -10.26 -34.81 7.72
C LEU A 230 -10.72 -35.79 8.81
N ALA A 231 -12.01 -36.15 8.83
CA ALA A 231 -12.53 -37.18 9.73
C ALA A 231 -11.86 -38.54 9.47
N MET A 232 -11.72 -38.92 8.19
CA MET A 232 -11.02 -40.13 7.78
C MET A 232 -9.54 -40.10 8.20
N MET A 233 -8.83 -39.01 7.92
CA MET A 233 -7.42 -38.87 8.27
C MET A 233 -7.18 -38.90 9.79
N LYS A 234 -8.13 -38.41 10.60
CA LYS A 234 -8.06 -38.52 12.06
C LYS A 234 -8.11 -39.98 12.54
N GLU A 235 -8.93 -40.82 11.91
CA GLU A 235 -8.99 -42.25 12.21
C GLU A 235 -7.75 -43.00 11.73
N VAL A 236 -7.17 -42.58 10.60
CA VAL A 236 -5.87 -43.07 10.10
C VAL A 236 -4.74 -42.74 11.08
N GLU A 237 -4.69 -41.50 11.57
CA GLU A 237 -3.68 -41.05 12.55
C GLU A 237 -3.84 -41.75 13.90
N ALA A 238 -5.08 -42.07 14.30
CA ALA A 238 -5.37 -42.87 15.49
C ALA A 238 -4.98 -44.36 15.36
N GLY A 239 -4.66 -44.83 14.14
CA GLY A 239 -4.28 -46.21 13.86
C GLY A 239 -5.47 -47.19 13.80
N ASN A 240 -6.67 -46.65 13.66
CA ASN A 240 -7.91 -47.44 13.65
C ASN A 240 -8.26 -48.00 12.26
N VAL A 241 -7.63 -47.49 11.20
CA VAL A 241 -7.90 -47.87 9.80
C VAL A 241 -6.86 -48.87 9.32
N GLU A 242 -7.30 -49.90 8.59
CA GLU A 242 -6.43 -50.90 7.94
C GLU A 242 -6.43 -50.76 6.42
N TYR A 243 -7.60 -50.51 5.83
CA TYR A 243 -7.79 -50.36 4.40
C TYR A 243 -8.41 -49.00 4.09
N LEU A 244 -7.87 -48.30 3.09
CA LEU A 244 -8.46 -47.09 2.53
C LEU A 244 -8.78 -47.33 1.06
N CYS A 245 -10.07 -47.38 0.72
CA CYS A 245 -10.52 -47.58 -0.65
C CYS A 245 -11.10 -46.28 -1.22
N ILE A 246 -10.65 -45.93 -2.43
CA ILE A 246 -11.13 -44.80 -3.21
C ILE A 246 -11.44 -45.24 -4.64
N LYS A 247 -12.33 -44.51 -5.31
CA LYS A 247 -12.64 -44.79 -6.73
C LYS A 247 -11.43 -44.56 -7.63
N ASP A 248 -10.80 -43.39 -7.51
CA ASP A 248 -9.66 -42.94 -8.30
C ASP A 248 -8.79 -41.99 -7.47
N MET A 249 -7.50 -41.88 -7.81
CA MET A 249 -6.51 -41.05 -7.10
C MET A 249 -6.89 -39.57 -7.05
N SER A 250 -7.70 -39.11 -8.01
CA SER A 250 -8.25 -37.76 -8.00
C SER A 250 -9.13 -37.45 -6.78
N ARG A 251 -9.63 -38.47 -6.07
CA ARG A 251 -10.40 -38.32 -4.81
C ARG A 251 -9.51 -37.84 -3.68
N MET A 252 -8.29 -38.36 -3.57
CA MET A 252 -7.33 -38.01 -2.52
C MET A 252 -6.86 -36.54 -2.63
N GLY A 253 -6.51 -36.08 -3.83
CA GLY A 253 -6.18 -34.67 -4.07
C GLY A 253 -5.43 -34.45 -5.38
N ARG A 254 -5.31 -33.19 -5.80
CA ARG A 254 -4.58 -32.80 -7.03
C ARG A 254 -3.25 -32.07 -6.78
N ASP A 255 -2.84 -31.91 -5.53
CA ASP A 255 -1.57 -31.29 -5.14
C ASP A 255 -0.53 -32.38 -4.86
N TYR A 256 0.46 -32.50 -5.75
CA TYR A 256 1.50 -33.54 -5.70
C TYR A 256 2.21 -33.63 -4.33
N LEU A 257 2.58 -32.49 -3.74
CA LEU A 257 3.32 -32.46 -2.48
C LEU A 257 2.46 -32.97 -1.31
N LYS A 258 1.20 -32.53 -1.25
CA LYS A 258 0.29 -32.94 -0.18
C LYS A 258 -0.19 -34.37 -0.32
N VAL A 259 -0.48 -34.81 -1.55
CA VAL A 259 -0.84 -36.20 -1.83
C VAL A 259 0.32 -37.12 -1.47
N GLY A 260 1.56 -36.75 -1.83
CA GLY A 260 2.77 -37.49 -1.43
C GLY A 260 2.94 -37.58 0.09
N GLN A 261 2.73 -36.48 0.82
CA GLN A 261 2.74 -36.48 2.29
C GLN A 261 1.69 -37.41 2.89
N ILE A 262 0.47 -37.41 2.34
CA ILE A 262 -0.62 -38.29 2.81
C ILE A 262 -0.32 -39.76 2.54
N MET A 263 0.23 -40.09 1.36
CA MET A 263 0.66 -41.46 1.04
C MET A 263 1.73 -41.94 2.00
N GLU A 264 2.68 -41.07 2.36
CA GLU A 264 3.72 -41.39 3.33
C GLU A 264 3.15 -41.60 4.75
N ILE A 265 2.16 -40.80 5.18
CA ILE A 265 1.44 -41.00 6.44
C ILE A 265 0.70 -42.34 6.45
N LEU A 266 0.00 -42.68 5.37
CA LEU A 266 -0.70 -43.96 5.24
C LEU A 266 0.28 -45.14 5.33
N ARG A 267 1.43 -45.03 4.65
CA ARG A 267 2.51 -46.03 4.67
C ARG A 267 3.10 -46.21 6.08
N GLN A 268 3.39 -45.11 6.78
CA GLN A 268 3.92 -45.14 8.15
C GLN A 268 2.95 -45.75 9.16
N ARG A 269 1.63 -45.56 8.94
CA ARG A 269 0.57 -46.15 9.76
C ARG A 269 0.16 -47.56 9.34
N GLY A 270 0.77 -48.11 8.29
CA GLY A 270 0.48 -49.44 7.78
C GLY A 270 -0.91 -49.58 7.15
N VAL A 271 -1.48 -48.48 6.63
CA VAL A 271 -2.78 -48.47 5.95
C VAL A 271 -2.58 -48.81 4.48
N ARG A 272 -3.33 -49.79 3.98
CA ARG A 272 -3.31 -50.19 2.57
C ARG A 272 -4.24 -49.29 1.76
N LEU A 273 -3.68 -48.52 0.82
CA LEU A 273 -4.43 -47.68 -0.10
C LEU A 273 -4.80 -48.45 -1.36
N ILE A 274 -6.07 -48.41 -1.74
CA ILE A 274 -6.61 -49.07 -2.93
C ILE A 274 -7.40 -48.05 -3.75
N ALA A 275 -6.98 -47.78 -4.98
CA ALA A 275 -7.74 -46.98 -5.95
C ALA A 275 -8.26 -47.89 -7.08
N ILE A 276 -9.57 -48.11 -7.11
CA ILE A 276 -10.21 -49.15 -7.95
C ILE A 276 -9.96 -48.92 -9.45
N ASN A 277 -10.23 -47.71 -9.95
CA ASN A 277 -10.16 -47.42 -11.38
C ASN A 277 -8.73 -47.18 -11.88
N ASP A 278 -7.84 -46.75 -11.00
CA ASP A 278 -6.45 -46.51 -11.36
C ASP A 278 -5.59 -47.78 -11.26
N GLY A 279 -6.13 -48.88 -10.69
CA GLY A 279 -5.40 -50.13 -10.49
C GLY A 279 -4.34 -50.07 -9.39
N VAL A 280 -4.36 -49.00 -8.58
CA VAL A 280 -3.35 -48.71 -7.55
C VAL A 280 -3.66 -49.56 -6.31
N ASP A 281 -2.70 -50.36 -5.88
CA ASP A 281 -2.79 -51.16 -4.65
C ASP A 281 -1.43 -51.12 -3.94
N SER A 282 -1.39 -50.42 -2.80
CA SER A 282 -0.13 -50.17 -2.08
C SER A 282 0.53 -51.45 -1.53
N ALA A 283 -0.14 -52.60 -1.55
CA ALA A 283 0.41 -53.89 -1.14
C ALA A 283 1.08 -54.68 -2.27
N LYS A 284 0.81 -54.35 -3.54
CA LYS A 284 1.27 -55.16 -4.69
C LYS A 284 2.65 -54.77 -5.23
N GLY A 285 3.27 -53.74 -4.68
CA GLY A 285 4.60 -53.29 -5.10
C GLY A 285 4.54 -52.57 -6.45
N ASP A 286 4.97 -51.32 -6.41
CA ASP A 286 5.23 -50.42 -7.55
C ASP A 286 4.01 -49.81 -8.26
N ASP A 287 3.76 -48.54 -7.95
CA ASP A 287 2.97 -47.65 -8.80
C ASP A 287 3.70 -46.29 -8.90
N ASP A 288 4.97 -46.36 -9.30
CA ASP A 288 5.85 -45.25 -9.64
C ASP A 288 5.22 -44.25 -10.67
N PHE A 289 4.07 -44.59 -11.26
CA PHE A 289 3.32 -43.76 -12.22
C PHE A 289 2.35 -42.75 -11.58
N THR A 290 2.03 -42.89 -10.29
CA THR A 290 1.11 -41.98 -9.57
C THR A 290 1.62 -40.51 -9.54
N PRO A 291 2.92 -40.25 -9.26
CA PRO A 291 3.54 -38.94 -9.46
C PRO A 291 3.32 -38.37 -10.87
N PHE A 292 3.51 -39.19 -11.91
CA PHE A 292 3.41 -38.77 -13.30
C PHE A 292 1.97 -38.40 -13.70
N ARG A 293 0.95 -39.17 -13.27
CA ARG A 293 -0.47 -38.82 -13.50
C ARG A 293 -0.84 -37.48 -12.84
N ASN A 294 -0.33 -37.22 -11.63
CA ASN A 294 -0.55 -35.94 -10.96
C ASN A 294 0.14 -34.77 -11.68
N ILE A 295 1.37 -34.98 -12.16
CA ILE A 295 2.08 -34.00 -13.01
C ILE A 295 1.30 -33.73 -14.30
N MET A 296 0.75 -34.76 -14.95
CA MET A 296 -0.06 -34.60 -16.16
C MET A 296 -1.32 -33.77 -15.90
N ASN A 297 -2.03 -34.02 -14.80
CA ASN A 297 -3.20 -33.21 -14.43
C ASN A 297 -2.84 -31.75 -14.13
N GLU A 298 -1.72 -31.51 -13.45
CA GLU A 298 -1.21 -30.15 -13.25
C GLU A 298 -0.80 -29.50 -14.57
N TYR A 299 -0.20 -30.27 -15.48
CA TYR A 299 0.16 -29.82 -16.82
C TYR A 299 -1.10 -29.40 -17.60
N TYR A 300 -2.18 -30.18 -17.59
CA TYR A 300 -3.45 -29.82 -18.22
C TYR A 300 -4.05 -28.53 -17.65
N ALA A 301 -4.04 -28.36 -16.32
CA ALA A 301 -4.53 -27.14 -15.68
C ALA A 301 -3.67 -25.91 -16.03
N ARG A 302 -2.35 -26.09 -16.07
CA ARG A 302 -1.38 -25.04 -16.46
C ARG A 302 -1.51 -24.68 -17.94
N ASP A 303 -1.69 -25.67 -18.82
CA ASP A 303 -1.83 -25.48 -20.25
C ASP A 303 -3.17 -24.79 -20.59
N THR A 304 -4.28 -25.23 -20.00
CA THR A 304 -5.58 -24.56 -20.11
C THR A 304 -5.49 -23.10 -19.66
N SER A 305 -4.84 -22.86 -18.52
CA SER A 305 -4.60 -21.50 -18.02
C SER A 305 -3.68 -20.69 -18.94
N ARG A 306 -2.74 -21.32 -19.65
CA ARG A 306 -1.87 -20.67 -20.65
C ARG A 306 -2.66 -20.30 -21.90
N LYS A 307 -3.48 -21.20 -22.42
CA LYS A 307 -4.36 -20.98 -23.58
C LYS A 307 -5.35 -19.84 -23.32
N ILE A 308 -6.07 -19.87 -22.20
CA ILE A 308 -6.99 -18.80 -21.81
C ILE A 308 -6.25 -17.46 -21.71
N ARG A 309 -5.08 -17.42 -21.06
CA ARG A 309 -4.26 -16.20 -20.99
C ARG A 309 -3.81 -15.72 -22.37
N SER A 310 -3.43 -16.62 -23.27
CA SER A 310 -3.04 -16.26 -24.64
C SER A 310 -4.21 -15.65 -25.41
N THR A 311 -5.42 -16.21 -25.29
CA THR A 311 -6.64 -15.63 -25.89
C THR A 311 -6.92 -14.22 -25.34
N PHE A 312 -6.89 -14.05 -24.01
CA PHE A 312 -7.06 -12.73 -23.40
C PHE A 312 -5.93 -11.76 -23.76
N GLN A 313 -4.70 -12.26 -23.91
CA GLN A 313 -3.57 -11.44 -24.32
C GLN A 313 -3.73 -10.96 -25.75
N SER A 314 -4.15 -11.83 -26.67
CA SER A 314 -4.45 -11.48 -28.06
C SER A 314 -5.58 -10.45 -28.14
N LYS A 315 -6.70 -10.69 -27.45
CA LYS A 315 -7.83 -9.74 -27.39
C LYS A 315 -7.44 -8.40 -26.76
N GLY A 316 -6.63 -8.42 -25.70
CA GLY A 316 -6.20 -7.20 -25.02
C GLY A 316 -5.17 -6.41 -25.82
N LYS A 317 -4.32 -7.09 -26.60
CA LYS A 317 -3.36 -6.46 -27.52
C LYS A 317 -4.02 -5.85 -28.75
N SER A 318 -5.23 -6.26 -29.11
CA SER A 318 -5.99 -5.67 -30.21
C SER A 318 -6.71 -4.37 -29.82
N GLY A 319 -6.42 -3.79 -28.66
CA GLY A 319 -7.06 -2.56 -28.18
C GLY A 319 -8.49 -2.71 -27.64
N LYS A 320 -9.05 -3.93 -27.62
CA LYS A 320 -10.41 -4.17 -27.11
C LYS A 320 -10.41 -4.23 -25.57
N HIS A 321 -11.48 -3.75 -24.95
CA HIS A 321 -11.65 -3.87 -23.50
C HIS A 321 -11.71 -5.34 -23.06
N LEU A 322 -10.90 -5.69 -22.06
CA LEU A 322 -10.93 -7.02 -21.43
C LEU A 322 -12.01 -7.14 -20.35
N THR A 323 -12.48 -6.01 -19.81
CA THR A 323 -13.48 -5.97 -18.76
C THR A 323 -14.89 -6.05 -19.35
N GLY A 324 -15.76 -6.88 -18.78
CA GLY A 324 -17.18 -6.94 -19.16
C GLY A 324 -18.04 -5.80 -18.60
N THR A 325 -17.44 -4.89 -17.82
CA THR A 325 -18.12 -3.78 -17.15
C THR A 325 -17.56 -2.44 -17.62
N VAL A 326 -18.45 -1.45 -17.77
CA VAL A 326 -18.12 -0.05 -18.03
C VAL A 326 -17.77 0.72 -16.75
N ILE A 327 -17.02 1.81 -16.91
CA ILE A 327 -16.78 2.79 -15.84
C ILE A 327 -17.90 3.82 -15.81
N TYR A 328 -18.04 4.54 -14.70
CA TYR A 328 -19.01 5.63 -14.57
C TYR A 328 -18.74 6.75 -15.59
N GLY A 329 -19.79 7.36 -16.16
CA GLY A 329 -19.66 8.34 -17.25
C GLY A 329 -19.72 7.72 -18.66
N TYR A 330 -19.65 6.39 -18.76
CA TYR A 330 -19.75 5.67 -20.03
C TYR A 330 -20.77 4.53 -19.94
N LEU A 331 -21.36 4.19 -21.08
CA LEU A 331 -22.23 3.04 -21.27
C LEU A 331 -21.75 2.21 -22.46
N TRP A 332 -22.15 0.94 -22.50
CA TRP A 332 -21.91 0.10 -23.68
C TRP A 332 -22.84 0.53 -24.81
N ASN A 333 -22.34 0.47 -26.04
CA ASN A 333 -23.22 0.46 -27.20
C ASN A 333 -24.02 -0.87 -27.29
N GLU A 334 -25.01 -0.92 -28.17
CA GLU A 334 -25.88 -2.10 -28.33
C GLU A 334 -25.10 -3.38 -28.69
N ALA A 335 -24.06 -3.26 -29.52
CA ALA A 335 -23.18 -4.37 -29.90
C ALA A 335 -22.17 -4.79 -28.80
N ARG A 336 -22.07 -4.01 -27.71
CA ARG A 336 -21.13 -4.18 -26.58
C ARG A 336 -19.66 -4.33 -26.99
N ASP A 337 -19.24 -3.58 -28.00
CA ASP A 337 -17.86 -3.52 -28.48
C ASP A 337 -17.18 -2.18 -28.22
N GLN A 338 -17.94 -1.10 -27.99
CA GLN A 338 -17.43 0.25 -27.73
C GLN A 338 -18.11 0.93 -26.54
N TRP A 339 -17.38 1.84 -25.89
CA TRP A 339 -17.90 2.71 -24.82
C TRP A 339 -18.39 4.04 -25.41
N LEU A 340 -19.64 4.39 -25.12
CA LEU A 340 -20.26 5.65 -25.49
C LEU A 340 -20.35 6.54 -24.26
N VAL A 341 -20.17 7.85 -24.45
CA VAL A 341 -20.32 8.83 -23.37
C VAL A 341 -21.79 8.88 -22.96
N ASP A 342 -22.02 8.71 -21.67
CA ASP A 342 -23.34 8.91 -21.07
C ASP A 342 -23.42 10.36 -20.57
N PRO A 343 -24.25 11.23 -21.18
CA PRO A 343 -24.26 12.66 -20.86
C PRO A 343 -24.51 12.96 -19.39
N GLU A 344 -25.43 12.25 -18.73
CA GLU A 344 -25.81 12.53 -17.34
C GLU A 344 -24.66 12.20 -16.38
N ALA A 345 -24.10 11.00 -16.49
CA ALA A 345 -22.97 10.60 -15.65
C ALA A 345 -21.67 11.34 -16.02
N ALA A 346 -21.46 11.66 -17.30
CA ALA A 346 -20.30 12.41 -17.76
C ALA A 346 -20.28 13.84 -17.22
N ASP A 347 -21.43 14.51 -17.11
CA ASP A 347 -21.53 15.83 -16.50
C ASP A 347 -21.14 15.80 -15.02
N VAL A 348 -21.51 14.74 -14.29
CA VAL A 348 -21.07 14.54 -12.90
C VAL A 348 -19.56 14.35 -12.84
N VAL A 349 -18.96 13.58 -13.77
CA VAL A 349 -17.50 13.41 -13.84
C VAL A 349 -16.81 14.75 -14.13
N LYS A 350 -17.23 15.49 -15.16
CA LYS A 350 -16.71 16.84 -15.48
C LYS A 350 -16.79 17.77 -14.28
N ARG A 351 -17.90 17.74 -13.56
CA ARG A 351 -18.12 18.53 -12.36
C ARG A 351 -17.19 18.12 -11.20
N ILE A 352 -16.89 16.84 -11.03
CA ILE A 352 -15.92 16.36 -10.03
C ILE A 352 -14.51 16.89 -10.34
N PHE A 353 -14.10 16.86 -11.61
CA PHE A 353 -12.82 17.45 -12.04
C PHE A 353 -12.79 18.96 -11.80
N ALA A 354 -13.83 19.69 -12.22
CA ALA A 354 -13.96 21.13 -12.00
C ALA A 354 -13.90 21.53 -10.52
N MET A 355 -14.68 20.86 -9.65
CA MET A 355 -14.64 21.11 -8.19
C MET A 355 -13.26 20.84 -7.58
N THR A 356 -12.48 19.91 -8.14
CA THR A 356 -11.11 19.67 -7.67
C THR A 356 -10.19 20.84 -8.05
N ILE A 357 -10.37 21.42 -9.24
CA ILE A 357 -9.64 22.62 -9.70
C ILE A 357 -9.98 23.84 -8.84
N ASP A 358 -11.27 23.99 -8.48
CA ASP A 358 -11.76 24.99 -7.52
C ASP A 358 -11.18 24.82 -6.11
N GLY A 359 -10.59 23.66 -5.84
CA GLY A 359 -9.86 23.35 -4.61
C GLY A 359 -10.65 22.63 -3.55
N TYR A 360 -11.83 22.10 -3.87
CA TYR A 360 -12.56 21.19 -2.99
C TYR A 360 -11.81 19.87 -2.83
N GLY A 361 -11.66 19.40 -1.58
CA GLY A 361 -11.10 18.09 -1.30
C GLY A 361 -12.08 16.94 -1.62
N PRO A 362 -11.59 15.70 -1.82
CA PRO A 362 -12.44 14.55 -2.16
C PRO A 362 -13.60 14.29 -1.19
N TYR A 363 -13.41 14.59 0.11
CA TYR A 363 -14.46 14.49 1.12
C TYR A 363 -15.53 15.58 0.98
N GLN A 364 -15.12 16.82 0.68
CA GLN A 364 -16.07 17.92 0.46
C GLN A 364 -16.90 17.67 -0.80
N ILE A 365 -16.25 17.21 -1.88
CA ILE A 365 -16.93 16.81 -3.12
C ILE A 365 -17.95 15.70 -2.83
N ALA A 366 -17.55 14.64 -2.14
CA ALA A 366 -18.45 13.56 -1.75
C ALA A 366 -19.63 14.05 -0.89
N SER A 367 -19.38 14.96 0.05
CA SER A 367 -20.44 15.52 0.92
C SER A 367 -21.41 16.39 0.14
N LYS A 368 -20.92 17.18 -0.82
CA LYS A 368 -21.73 18.04 -1.69
C LYS A 368 -22.62 17.21 -2.62
N LEU A 369 -22.04 16.23 -3.32
CA LEU A 369 -22.79 15.30 -4.17
C LEU A 369 -23.84 14.52 -3.38
N LYS A 370 -23.53 14.14 -2.13
CA LYS A 370 -24.49 13.52 -1.21
C LYS A 370 -25.65 14.46 -0.85
N SER A 371 -25.37 15.72 -0.52
CA SER A 371 -26.42 16.69 -0.17
C SER A 371 -27.36 16.99 -1.33
N GLU A 372 -26.83 16.92 -2.56
CA GLU A 372 -27.58 17.14 -3.80
C GLU A 372 -28.28 15.88 -4.31
N LYS A 373 -28.16 14.75 -3.57
CA LYS A 373 -28.75 13.45 -3.92
C LYS A 373 -28.32 12.94 -5.30
N VAL A 374 -27.05 13.11 -5.64
CA VAL A 374 -26.46 12.47 -6.84
C VAL A 374 -26.19 11.00 -6.54
N LEU A 375 -26.65 10.09 -7.41
CA LEU A 375 -26.49 8.64 -7.24
C LEU A 375 -25.01 8.24 -7.24
N ILE A 376 -24.63 7.29 -6.38
CA ILE A 376 -23.27 6.74 -6.42
C ILE A 376 -23.06 5.91 -7.71
N PRO A 377 -21.81 5.82 -8.23
CA PRO A 377 -21.52 5.11 -9.48
C PRO A 377 -22.05 3.68 -9.55
N SER A 378 -21.94 2.92 -8.45
CA SER A 378 -22.42 1.53 -8.40
C SER A 378 -23.95 1.42 -8.47
N ALA A 379 -24.67 2.40 -7.93
CA ALA A 379 -26.13 2.42 -7.97
C ALA A 379 -26.64 2.92 -9.32
N TYR A 380 -26.00 3.94 -9.87
CA TYR A 380 -26.32 4.47 -11.20
C TYR A 380 -26.16 3.39 -12.29
N LEU A 381 -25.01 2.70 -12.30
CA LEU A 381 -24.79 1.61 -13.25
C LEU A 381 -25.78 0.45 -13.03
N ALA A 382 -26.13 0.13 -11.77
CA ALA A 382 -27.12 -0.90 -11.48
C ALA A 382 -28.51 -0.59 -12.05
N GLN A 383 -28.94 0.68 -12.05
CA GLN A 383 -30.19 1.11 -12.70
C GLN A 383 -30.17 0.86 -14.22
N HIS A 384 -29.00 0.97 -14.85
CA HIS A 384 -28.79 0.69 -16.27
C HIS A 384 -28.51 -0.79 -16.57
N GLY A 385 -28.64 -1.69 -15.58
CA GLY A 385 -28.36 -3.13 -15.74
C GLY A 385 -26.87 -3.47 -15.83
N GLU A 386 -26.00 -2.49 -15.54
CA GLU A 386 -24.54 -2.55 -15.71
C GLU A 386 -23.79 -2.63 -14.37
N GLY A 387 -22.51 -3.00 -14.44
CA GLY A 387 -21.60 -2.99 -13.31
C GLY A 387 -21.61 -4.25 -12.42
N VAL A 388 -20.55 -4.40 -11.62
CA VAL A 388 -20.28 -5.61 -10.81
C VAL A 388 -21.31 -5.81 -9.70
N ASN A 389 -21.92 -4.73 -9.22
CA ASN A 389 -22.83 -4.73 -8.07
C ASN A 389 -24.31 -4.60 -8.46
N LYS A 390 -24.69 -4.90 -9.72
CA LYS A 390 -26.06 -4.74 -10.22
C LYS A 390 -27.14 -5.44 -9.40
N ASN A 391 -26.82 -6.58 -8.79
CA ASN A 391 -27.75 -7.37 -7.96
C ASN A 391 -27.66 -7.07 -6.46
N LYS A 392 -26.88 -6.07 -6.05
CA LYS A 392 -26.62 -5.78 -4.64
C LYS A 392 -27.51 -4.65 -4.14
N THR A 393 -28.10 -4.83 -2.97
CA THR A 393 -28.82 -3.76 -2.27
C THR A 393 -27.83 -2.79 -1.61
N PHE A 394 -28.01 -1.50 -1.84
CA PHE A 394 -27.16 -0.45 -1.28
C PHE A 394 -27.83 0.13 -0.02
N LYS A 395 -27.06 0.27 1.07
CA LYS A 395 -27.56 0.87 2.33
C LYS A 395 -27.83 2.37 2.18
N ASP A 396 -27.01 3.07 1.42
CA ASP A 396 -27.14 4.51 1.13
C ASP A 396 -26.76 4.73 -0.35
N VAL A 397 -27.76 5.00 -1.18
CA VAL A 397 -27.64 5.15 -2.64
C VAL A 397 -26.96 6.47 -3.02
N TYR A 398 -26.93 7.43 -2.10
CA TYR A 398 -26.31 8.75 -2.27
C TYR A 398 -25.02 8.88 -1.44
N GLY A 399 -24.58 7.79 -0.80
CA GLY A 399 -23.43 7.75 0.10
C GLY A 399 -22.09 7.77 -0.64
N TRP A 400 -21.74 8.90 -1.27
CA TRP A 400 -20.45 9.08 -1.93
C TRP A 400 -19.29 8.91 -0.94
N GLY A 401 -18.35 8.03 -1.28
CA GLY A 401 -17.10 7.83 -0.54
C GLY A 401 -15.98 8.69 -1.12
N SER A 402 -15.11 9.21 -0.26
CA SER A 402 -13.93 9.97 -0.71
C SER A 402 -12.98 9.13 -1.58
N SER A 403 -12.91 7.82 -1.33
CA SER A 403 -12.14 6.87 -2.14
C SER A 403 -12.70 6.72 -3.55
N THR A 404 -14.03 6.75 -3.70
CA THR A 404 -14.70 6.71 -5.02
C THR A 404 -14.31 7.92 -5.86
N ILE A 405 -14.30 9.11 -5.25
CA ILE A 405 -13.85 10.34 -5.92
C ILE A 405 -12.37 10.24 -6.32
N CYS A 406 -11.48 9.79 -5.43
CA CYS A 406 -10.07 9.57 -5.77
C CYS A 406 -9.91 8.61 -6.95
N ASN A 407 -10.63 7.48 -6.94
CA ASN A 407 -10.56 6.50 -8.02
C ASN A 407 -11.07 7.06 -9.36
N ILE A 408 -12.09 7.93 -9.36
CA ILE A 408 -12.56 8.60 -10.57
C ILE A 408 -11.47 9.53 -11.10
N LEU A 409 -10.88 10.35 -10.23
CA LEU A 409 -9.85 11.29 -10.63
C LEU A 409 -8.56 10.61 -11.14
N GLU A 410 -8.27 9.36 -10.74
CA GLU A 410 -7.05 8.62 -11.17
C GLU A 410 -7.20 7.89 -12.52
N LYS A 411 -8.43 7.68 -12.98
CA LYS A 411 -8.70 6.87 -14.18
C LYS A 411 -8.34 7.63 -15.45
N ARG A 412 -7.22 7.24 -16.08
CA ARG A 412 -6.80 7.72 -17.42
C ARG A 412 -7.78 7.31 -18.52
N GLU A 413 -8.68 6.35 -18.25
CA GLU A 413 -9.75 5.99 -19.17
C GLU A 413 -10.62 7.20 -19.56
N TYR A 414 -10.80 8.21 -18.70
CA TYR A 414 -11.54 9.43 -19.04
C TYR A 414 -10.90 10.29 -20.14
N LEU A 415 -9.65 10.01 -20.50
CA LEU A 415 -8.92 10.61 -21.64
C LEU A 415 -9.22 9.88 -22.97
N GLY A 416 -10.15 8.91 -22.97
CA GLY A 416 -10.45 8.10 -24.16
C GLY A 416 -9.51 6.92 -24.37
N HIS A 417 -8.67 6.58 -23.37
CA HIS A 417 -7.66 5.53 -23.48
C HIS A 417 -8.18 4.18 -22.96
N THR A 418 -7.84 3.08 -23.64
CA THR A 418 -8.09 1.73 -23.14
C THR A 418 -6.85 1.19 -22.46
N ILE A 419 -6.96 0.86 -21.18
CA ILE A 419 -5.85 0.33 -20.38
C ILE A 419 -6.12 -1.12 -20.01
N ASN A 420 -5.34 -2.03 -20.59
CA ASN A 420 -5.41 -3.46 -20.36
C ASN A 420 -4.27 -3.95 -19.45
N PHE A 421 -4.45 -5.15 -18.90
CA PHE A 421 -3.47 -5.87 -18.06
C PHE A 421 -3.07 -5.19 -16.73
N LYS A 422 -3.95 -4.39 -16.13
CA LYS A 422 -3.76 -3.82 -14.78
C LYS A 422 -3.57 -4.87 -13.67
N THR A 423 -4.07 -6.09 -13.89
CA THR A 423 -3.99 -7.19 -12.93
C THR A 423 -3.53 -8.49 -13.60
N ARG A 424 -2.84 -9.32 -12.84
CA ARG A 424 -2.41 -10.66 -13.22
C ARG A 424 -2.93 -11.67 -12.20
N LYS A 425 -3.43 -12.80 -12.71
CA LYS A 425 -3.85 -13.94 -11.89
C LYS A 425 -2.91 -15.10 -12.13
N HIS A 426 -2.39 -15.69 -11.07
CA HIS A 426 -1.61 -16.91 -11.14
C HIS A 426 -2.54 -18.13 -11.22
N PHE A 427 -2.15 -19.21 -11.89
CA PHE A 427 -3.06 -20.35 -12.09
C PHE A 427 -3.36 -21.11 -10.79
N LYS A 428 -2.41 -21.10 -9.83
CA LYS A 428 -2.61 -21.70 -8.50
C LYS A 428 -3.31 -20.74 -7.54
N ASP A 429 -3.04 -19.44 -7.65
CA ASP A 429 -3.65 -18.45 -6.77
C ASP A 429 -4.99 -17.98 -7.34
N LYS A 430 -6.05 -18.22 -6.59
CA LYS A 430 -7.38 -17.72 -6.97
C LYS A 430 -7.50 -16.19 -6.86
N LYS A 431 -6.46 -15.49 -6.40
CA LYS A 431 -6.41 -14.04 -6.19
C LYS A 431 -5.76 -13.34 -7.39
N SER A 432 -6.28 -12.16 -7.75
CA SER A 432 -5.63 -11.26 -8.71
C SER A 432 -4.68 -10.32 -7.98
N HIS A 433 -3.52 -10.06 -8.58
CA HIS A 433 -2.54 -9.09 -8.10
C HIS A 433 -2.46 -7.93 -9.08
N TYR A 434 -2.34 -6.70 -8.57
CA TYR A 434 -2.07 -5.55 -9.42
C TYR A 434 -0.64 -5.62 -9.93
N VAL A 435 -0.47 -5.21 -11.19
CA VAL A 435 0.82 -5.20 -11.89
C VAL A 435 1.33 -3.75 -11.94
N PRO A 436 2.66 -3.53 -11.85
CA PRO A 436 3.27 -2.22 -12.09
C PRO A 436 2.82 -1.57 -13.41
N GLU A 437 2.80 -0.23 -13.44
CA GLU A 437 2.27 0.54 -14.58
C GLU A 437 3.07 0.36 -15.88
N ASP A 438 4.35 0.04 -15.79
CA ASP A 438 5.25 -0.22 -16.92
C ASP A 438 4.87 -1.48 -17.71
N GLU A 439 4.17 -2.43 -17.08
CA GLU A 439 3.64 -3.60 -17.78
C GLU A 439 2.22 -3.37 -18.34
N TRP A 440 1.61 -2.20 -18.11
CA TRP A 440 0.28 -1.91 -18.62
C TRP A 440 0.33 -1.67 -20.13
N THR A 441 -0.65 -2.20 -20.85
CA THR A 441 -0.80 -1.86 -22.27
C THR A 441 -1.87 -0.77 -22.40
N ILE A 442 -1.43 0.41 -22.83
CA ILE A 442 -2.28 1.60 -23.00
C ILE A 442 -2.49 1.80 -24.49
N PHE A 443 -3.75 1.78 -24.91
CA PHE A 443 -4.17 2.15 -26.26
C PHE A 443 -4.80 3.54 -26.19
N GLU A 444 -4.18 4.49 -26.87
CA GLU A 444 -4.63 5.88 -26.88
C GLU A 444 -5.84 6.05 -27.81
N ASN A 445 -6.72 7.02 -27.49
CA ASN A 445 -7.84 7.47 -28.32
C ASN A 445 -8.76 6.37 -28.86
N THR A 446 -9.09 5.38 -28.03
CA THR A 446 -9.98 4.27 -28.36
C THR A 446 -11.47 4.60 -28.27
N HIS A 447 -11.84 5.56 -27.45
CA HIS A 447 -13.22 6.02 -27.25
C HIS A 447 -13.24 7.52 -26.97
N GLU A 448 -14.43 8.13 -27.01
CA GLU A 448 -14.58 9.58 -26.84
C GLU A 448 -14.15 10.02 -25.42
N PRO A 449 -13.24 11.01 -25.29
CA PRO A 449 -12.79 11.49 -23.99
C PRO A 449 -13.87 12.34 -23.30
N ILE A 450 -14.07 12.15 -21.99
CA ILE A 450 -14.91 13.03 -21.15
C ILE A 450 -14.13 14.25 -20.69
N ILE A 451 -12.83 14.07 -20.44
CA ILE A 451 -11.90 15.09 -19.92
C ILE A 451 -10.71 15.20 -20.87
N ASP A 452 -10.21 16.42 -21.09
CA ASP A 452 -9.01 16.65 -21.87
C ASP A 452 -7.72 16.38 -21.05
N GLN A 453 -6.61 16.16 -21.75
CA GLN A 453 -5.31 15.86 -21.12
C GLN A 453 -4.87 16.93 -20.11
N GLN A 454 -5.16 18.21 -20.37
CA GLN A 454 -4.67 19.32 -19.55
C GLN A 454 -5.42 19.38 -18.22
N THR A 455 -6.75 19.29 -18.27
CA THR A 455 -7.61 19.19 -17.09
C THR A 455 -7.22 18.00 -16.22
N PHE A 456 -6.93 16.85 -16.83
CA PHE A 456 -6.48 15.66 -16.11
C PHE A 456 -5.12 15.87 -15.43
N ASP A 457 -4.13 16.37 -16.18
CA ASP A 457 -2.77 16.64 -15.68
C ASP A 457 -2.80 17.67 -14.54
N LEU A 458 -3.59 18.74 -14.67
CA LEU A 458 -3.78 19.78 -13.65
C LEU A 458 -4.37 19.18 -12.37
N VAL A 459 -5.39 18.34 -12.48
CA VAL A 459 -5.99 17.67 -11.32
C VAL A 459 -5.00 16.71 -10.66
N GLN A 460 -4.20 15.95 -11.43
CA GLN A 460 -3.15 15.11 -10.84
C GLN A 460 -2.11 15.96 -10.09
N LYS A 461 -1.70 17.11 -10.65
CA LYS A 461 -0.77 18.05 -10.00
C LYS A 461 -1.33 18.59 -8.69
N ILE A 462 -2.59 19.03 -8.68
CA ILE A 462 -3.28 19.53 -7.47
C ILE A 462 -3.33 18.45 -6.38
N ARG A 463 -3.72 17.22 -6.76
CA ARG A 463 -3.83 16.09 -5.83
C ARG A 463 -2.48 15.60 -5.31
N GLY A 464 -1.45 15.63 -6.14
CA GLY A 464 -0.08 15.22 -5.78
C GLY A 464 0.58 16.18 -4.78
N ASN A 465 0.24 17.47 -4.83
CA ASN A 465 0.95 18.50 -4.07
C ASN A 465 0.38 18.81 -2.68
N VAL A 466 -0.94 18.65 -2.46
CA VAL A 466 -1.62 19.30 -1.32
C VAL A 466 -2.78 18.50 -0.71
N ARG A 467 -2.81 18.39 0.62
CA ARG A 467 -4.07 18.17 1.36
C ARG A 467 -4.61 19.53 1.79
N ARG A 468 -5.68 20.00 1.15
CA ARG A 468 -6.39 21.22 1.53
C ARG A 468 -7.43 20.85 2.59
N TYR A 469 -7.21 21.30 3.82
CA TYR A 469 -8.22 21.22 4.87
C TYR A 469 -8.78 22.63 5.07
N PRO A 470 -10.11 22.79 5.13
CA PRO A 470 -10.70 23.98 5.72
C PRO A 470 -10.25 24.04 7.18
N ASP A 471 -9.32 24.95 7.49
CA ASP A 471 -8.94 25.18 8.88
C ASP A 471 -10.11 25.85 9.63
N GLY A 472 -10.00 26.00 10.96
CA GLY A 472 -11.06 26.45 11.88
C GLY A 472 -11.74 27.82 11.64
N TRP A 473 -11.61 28.39 10.44
CA TRP A 473 -12.30 29.57 9.92
C TRP A 473 -13.19 29.26 8.68
N GLY A 474 -13.32 28.00 8.27
CA GLY A 474 -14.26 27.56 7.22
C GLY A 474 -13.70 27.59 5.79
N GLU A 475 -12.66 28.37 5.50
CA GLU A 475 -12.09 28.51 4.14
C GLU A 475 -10.63 28.04 4.06
N ALA A 476 -10.33 27.31 2.98
CA ALA A 476 -8.98 26.91 2.61
C ALA A 476 -8.17 28.12 2.13
N ALA A 477 -6.92 28.23 2.55
CA ALA A 477 -6.08 29.35 2.15
C ALA A 477 -5.68 29.23 0.65
N PRO A 478 -5.83 30.28 -0.16
CA PRO A 478 -5.79 30.19 -1.62
C PRO A 478 -4.43 29.79 -2.19
N LEU A 479 -3.33 30.20 -1.55
CA LEU A 479 -1.96 29.92 -2.00
C LEU A 479 -1.39 28.59 -1.45
N THR A 480 -2.23 27.76 -0.83
CA THR A 480 -1.80 26.50 -0.22
C THR A 480 -1.28 25.53 -1.28
N GLY A 481 0.01 25.20 -1.17
CA GLY A 481 0.71 24.30 -2.09
C GLY A 481 1.38 24.98 -3.28
N LEU A 482 1.25 26.30 -3.41
CA LEU A 482 1.92 27.08 -4.47
C LEU A 482 3.19 27.77 -3.94
N LEU A 483 3.28 28.04 -2.64
CA LEU A 483 4.40 28.78 -2.03
C LEU A 483 5.53 27.89 -1.52
N TYR A 484 6.76 28.24 -1.90
CA TYR A 484 8.01 27.59 -1.52
C TYR A 484 9.03 28.63 -1.07
N CYS A 485 9.94 28.23 -0.19
CA CYS A 485 11.08 29.03 0.23
C CYS A 485 12.19 28.92 -0.82
N ALA A 486 12.70 30.06 -1.30
CA ALA A 486 13.79 30.08 -2.27
C ALA A 486 15.11 29.54 -1.68
N ASP A 487 15.41 29.89 -0.42
CA ASP A 487 16.68 29.54 0.23
C ASP A 487 16.83 28.06 0.58
N CYS A 488 15.75 27.37 0.94
CA CYS A 488 15.80 25.95 1.32
C CYS A 488 14.98 25.00 0.45
N GLY A 489 14.21 25.52 -0.52
CA GLY A 489 13.29 24.74 -1.34
C GLY A 489 12.08 24.15 -0.59
N GLY A 490 11.96 24.40 0.71
CA GLY A 490 10.88 23.86 1.54
C GLY A 490 9.53 24.53 1.27
N LYS A 491 8.44 23.76 1.37
CA LYS A 491 7.06 24.29 1.26
C LYS A 491 6.79 25.35 2.34
N MET A 492 5.96 26.35 2.06
CA MET A 492 5.49 27.29 3.07
C MET A 492 4.09 26.92 3.56
N TYR A 493 3.90 26.90 4.88
CA TYR A 493 2.62 26.61 5.52
C TYR A 493 1.93 27.89 5.95
N VAL A 494 0.60 27.90 5.83
CA VAL A 494 -0.23 28.99 6.34
C VAL A 494 -0.27 28.94 7.87
N HIS A 495 -0.06 30.09 8.49
CA HIS A 495 -0.22 30.36 9.89
C HIS A 495 -1.16 31.56 10.03
N ARG A 496 -2.36 31.31 10.56
CA ARG A 496 -3.32 32.37 10.89
C ARG A 496 -3.05 32.84 12.32
N THR A 497 -2.61 34.09 12.46
CA THR A 497 -2.31 34.64 13.79
C THR A 497 -3.57 35.23 14.41
N ASN A 498 -4.16 34.56 15.43
CA ASN A 498 -5.29 35.12 16.16
C ASN A 498 -4.82 36.13 17.24
N ASN A 499 -4.16 37.20 16.83
CA ASN A 499 -3.67 38.30 17.68
C ASN A 499 -4.50 39.59 17.52
N GLY A 500 -5.81 39.44 17.34
CA GLY A 500 -6.72 40.57 17.13
C GLY A 500 -6.73 41.12 15.70
N LYS A 501 -6.17 40.38 14.73
CA LYS A 501 -6.25 40.63 13.29
C LYS A 501 -6.44 39.29 12.56
N ARG A 502 -7.21 39.27 11.46
CA ARG A 502 -7.38 38.08 10.60
C ARG A 502 -6.37 38.10 9.46
N ILE A 503 -5.07 37.95 9.77
CA ILE A 503 -4.02 37.94 8.75
C ILE A 503 -3.50 36.52 8.57
N SER A 504 -3.69 35.97 7.38
CA SER A 504 -3.04 34.76 6.91
C SER A 504 -1.59 35.08 6.56
N GLN A 505 -0.65 34.37 7.17
CA GLN A 505 0.78 34.51 6.89
C GLN A 505 1.36 33.15 6.53
N TYR A 506 2.13 33.07 5.45
CA TYR A 506 2.85 31.86 5.08
C TYR A 506 4.24 31.88 5.72
N THR A 507 4.65 30.77 6.33
CA THR A 507 5.97 30.59 6.93
C THR A 507 6.64 29.34 6.38
N CYS A 508 7.95 29.40 6.14
CA CYS A 508 8.73 28.25 5.71
C CYS A 508 8.59 27.05 6.67
N SER A 509 8.31 25.87 6.11
CA SER A 509 8.13 24.63 6.88
C SER A 509 9.39 24.11 7.56
N GLN A 510 10.55 24.41 6.97
CA GLN A 510 11.87 23.97 7.45
C GLN A 510 12.48 24.92 8.50
N TYR A 511 11.71 25.91 8.93
CA TYR A 511 12.10 26.81 10.00
C TYR A 511 11.82 26.18 11.38
N SER A 512 12.90 25.88 12.11
CA SER A 512 12.99 25.59 13.55
C SER A 512 11.78 24.89 14.20
N LYS A 513 11.52 23.63 13.82
CA LYS A 513 10.72 22.68 14.63
C LYS A 513 11.66 21.65 15.23
N VAL A 514 12.22 21.87 16.43
CA VAL A 514 13.07 20.85 17.09
C VAL A 514 12.24 19.56 17.28
N PRO A 515 12.70 18.37 16.83
CA PRO A 515 14.08 18.01 16.44
C PRO A 515 14.37 17.95 14.92
N VAL A 516 13.59 18.56 14.03
CA VAL A 516 13.82 18.53 12.57
C VAL A 516 13.71 19.91 11.89
N GLY A 517 14.83 20.36 11.29
CA GLY A 517 14.87 21.46 10.32
C GLY A 517 15.77 22.65 10.71
N LYS A 518 17.06 22.60 10.35
CA LYS A 518 18.03 23.73 10.40
C LYS A 518 18.29 24.36 9.01
N LEU A 519 17.59 23.92 7.95
CA LEU A 519 17.86 24.38 6.59
C LEU A 519 17.65 25.89 6.47
N CYS A 520 16.58 26.43 7.06
CA CYS A 520 16.41 27.87 7.24
C CYS A 520 16.82 28.30 8.65
N LYS A 521 17.87 29.12 8.73
CA LYS A 521 18.34 29.72 10.00
C LYS A 521 17.39 30.80 10.53
N THR A 522 16.51 31.30 9.68
CA THR A 522 15.68 32.50 9.87
C THR A 522 14.23 32.21 9.47
N GLN A 523 13.29 32.95 10.05
CA GLN A 523 11.86 32.75 9.79
C GLN A 523 11.46 33.45 8.48
N HIS A 524 11.57 32.77 7.34
CA HIS A 524 11.02 33.26 6.08
C HIS A 524 9.51 33.27 6.15
N ARG A 525 8.93 34.46 6.00
CA ARG A 525 7.49 34.68 6.16
C ARG A 525 6.98 35.80 5.27
N ILE A 526 5.81 35.60 4.69
CA ILE A 526 5.14 36.56 3.82
C ILE A 526 3.63 36.58 4.09
N ASN A 527 3.00 37.74 3.95
CA ASN A 527 1.55 37.87 4.16
C ASN A 527 0.81 37.43 2.89
N GLU A 528 -0.36 36.79 3.07
CA GLU A 528 -1.20 36.32 1.97
C GLU A 528 -1.64 37.46 1.04
N ASP A 529 -2.16 38.56 1.61
CA ASP A 529 -2.67 39.71 0.84
C ASP A 529 -1.62 40.31 -0.11
N VAL A 530 -0.35 40.37 0.33
CA VAL A 530 0.76 40.96 -0.46
C VAL A 530 1.09 40.08 -1.66
N VAL A 531 1.03 38.76 -1.51
CA VAL A 531 1.29 37.84 -2.62
C VAL A 531 0.12 37.86 -3.60
N LEU A 532 -1.12 37.90 -3.11
CA LEU A 532 -2.31 37.96 -3.97
C LEU A 532 -2.38 39.27 -4.76
N SER A 533 -2.05 40.41 -4.15
CA SER A 533 -1.99 41.69 -4.87
C SER A 533 -0.90 41.67 -5.95
N LEU A 534 0.31 41.18 -5.61
CA LEU A 534 1.42 41.07 -6.56
C LEU A 534 1.07 40.17 -7.76
N VAL A 535 0.45 39.01 -7.50
CA VAL A 535 0.00 38.10 -8.56
C VAL A 535 -1.07 38.76 -9.43
N SER A 536 -2.03 39.46 -8.82
CA SER A 536 -3.12 40.14 -9.55
C SER A 536 -2.56 41.22 -10.47
N GLU A 537 -1.68 42.08 -9.95
CA GLU A 537 -1.05 43.15 -10.72
C GLU A 537 -0.17 42.59 -11.85
N MET A 538 0.59 41.52 -11.58
CA MET A 538 1.42 40.87 -12.59
C MET A 538 0.58 40.22 -13.69
N LEU A 539 -0.51 39.51 -13.36
CA LEU A 539 -1.42 38.95 -14.35
C LEU A 539 -2.10 40.03 -15.20
N LYS A 540 -2.49 41.17 -14.60
CA LYS A 540 -3.04 42.32 -15.34
C LYS A 540 -2.03 42.87 -16.34
N ALA A 541 -0.79 43.08 -15.92
CA ALA A 541 0.26 43.57 -16.80
C ALA A 541 0.60 42.57 -17.93
N ILE A 542 0.61 41.26 -17.63
CA ILE A 542 0.80 40.25 -18.67
C ILE A 542 -0.38 40.25 -19.65
N ALA A 543 -1.61 40.35 -19.15
CA ALA A 543 -2.80 40.40 -19.99
C ALA A 543 -2.85 41.64 -20.88
N GLU A 544 -2.44 42.79 -20.37
CA GLU A 544 -2.31 44.03 -21.15
C GLU A 544 -1.22 43.90 -22.22
N TYR A 545 -0.04 43.40 -21.85
CA TYR A 545 1.06 43.19 -22.78
C TYR A 545 0.71 42.19 -23.89
N ALA A 546 0.06 41.07 -23.55
CA ALA A 546 -0.41 40.07 -24.51
C ALA A 546 -1.50 40.60 -25.47
N LYS A 547 -2.32 41.57 -25.03
CA LYS A 547 -3.33 42.22 -25.87
C LYS A 547 -2.73 43.24 -26.83
N HIS A 548 -1.67 43.94 -26.43
CA HIS A 548 -1.05 44.98 -27.25
C HIS A 548 -0.15 44.40 -28.36
N ASP A 549 0.70 43.41 -28.04
CA ASP A 549 1.52 42.74 -29.04
C ASP A 549 1.70 41.25 -28.72
N ARG A 550 0.84 40.43 -29.35
CA ARG A 550 0.88 38.98 -29.20
C ARG A 550 2.16 38.36 -29.75
N ALA A 551 2.69 38.88 -30.85
CA ALA A 551 3.86 38.30 -31.50
C ALA A 551 5.14 38.61 -30.71
N GLU A 552 5.24 39.83 -30.20
CA GLU A 552 6.33 40.21 -29.30
C GLU A 552 6.25 39.42 -27.98
N PHE A 553 5.07 39.28 -27.38
CA PHE A 553 4.90 38.49 -26.15
C PHE A 553 5.37 37.04 -26.33
N VAL A 554 4.97 36.37 -27.41
CA VAL A 554 5.42 34.99 -27.70
C VAL A 554 6.95 34.95 -27.83
N ARG A 555 7.55 35.91 -28.54
CA ARG A 555 9.01 35.98 -28.70
C ARG A 555 9.72 36.20 -27.36
N VAL A 556 9.28 37.14 -26.53
CA VAL A 556 9.91 37.44 -25.23
C VAL A 556 9.75 36.28 -24.26
N VAL A 557 8.59 35.59 -24.26
CA VAL A 557 8.42 34.36 -23.47
C VAL A 557 9.38 33.28 -23.95
N GLN A 558 9.53 33.08 -25.26
CA GLN A 558 10.49 32.13 -25.82
C GLN A 558 11.94 32.49 -25.48
N GLU A 559 12.32 33.76 -25.51
CA GLU A 559 13.66 34.24 -25.11
C GLU A 559 13.90 34.07 -23.61
N ALA A 560 12.94 34.41 -22.75
CA ALA A 560 13.03 34.23 -21.30
C ALA A 560 13.12 32.74 -20.90
N GLN A 561 12.38 31.88 -21.60
CA GLN A 561 12.43 30.43 -21.36
C GLN A 561 13.72 29.79 -21.88
N SER A 562 14.18 30.20 -23.07
CA SER A 562 15.43 29.68 -23.65
C SER A 562 16.65 30.12 -22.84
N SER A 563 16.69 31.37 -22.35
CA SER A 563 17.77 31.89 -21.51
C SER A 563 17.86 31.22 -20.13
N GLN A 564 16.74 30.78 -19.55
CA GLN A 564 16.75 29.97 -18.32
C GLN A 564 17.18 28.50 -18.52
N GLN A 565 17.24 27.99 -19.76
CA GLN A 565 17.45 26.57 -20.04
C GLN A 565 18.87 26.15 -20.50
N THR A 566 19.86 27.04 -20.62
CA THR A 566 20.99 26.80 -21.55
C THR A 566 22.37 26.39 -20.99
N ALA A 567 22.43 25.45 -20.05
CA ALA A 567 23.64 24.62 -19.88
C ALA A 567 23.29 23.14 -19.74
N GLU A 568 22.36 22.82 -18.85
CA GLU A 568 22.00 21.44 -18.54
C GLU A 568 21.20 20.78 -19.67
N VAL A 569 20.24 21.47 -20.29
CA VAL A 569 19.48 20.91 -21.44
C VAL A 569 20.40 20.72 -22.65
N LYS A 570 21.30 21.66 -22.90
CA LYS A 570 22.30 21.54 -23.96
C LYS A 570 23.24 20.35 -23.71
N LYS A 571 23.68 20.16 -22.47
CA LYS A 571 24.48 19.01 -22.04
C LYS A 571 23.71 17.69 -22.19
N GLN A 572 22.43 17.66 -21.81
CA GLN A 572 21.56 16.49 -21.97
C GLN A 572 21.31 16.14 -23.44
N ARG A 573 21.10 17.14 -24.31
CA ARG A 573 20.96 16.94 -25.76
C ARG A 573 22.24 16.41 -26.39
N ILE A 574 23.40 16.97 -26.03
CA ILE A 574 24.70 16.46 -26.50
C ILE A 574 24.89 15.01 -26.03
N ARG A 575 24.65 14.72 -24.73
CA ARG A 575 24.77 13.37 -24.19
C ARG A 575 23.82 12.38 -24.85
N LEU A 576 22.58 12.79 -25.13
CA LEU A 576 21.58 12.00 -25.84
C LEU A 576 22.07 11.64 -27.25
N ALA A 577 22.61 12.61 -27.99
CA ALA A 577 23.17 12.37 -29.32
C ALA A 577 24.36 11.40 -29.27
N THR A 578 25.29 11.60 -28.32
CA THR A 578 26.45 10.70 -28.13
C THR A 578 26.02 9.29 -27.74
N ALA A 579 25.04 9.14 -26.85
CA ALA A 579 24.54 7.83 -26.43
C ALA A 579 23.86 7.08 -27.59
N LYS A 580 23.05 7.77 -28.40
CA LYS A 580 22.43 7.20 -29.61
C LYS A 580 23.48 6.74 -30.63
N GLN A 581 24.49 7.56 -30.86
CA GLN A 581 25.58 7.21 -31.75
C GLN A 581 26.32 5.97 -31.23
N ARG A 582 26.62 5.91 -29.93
CA ARG A 582 27.28 4.76 -29.32
C ARG A 582 26.47 3.46 -29.45
N VAL A 583 25.14 3.52 -29.27
CA VAL A 583 24.27 2.35 -29.50
C VAL A 583 24.34 1.87 -30.95
N SER A 584 24.30 2.78 -31.93
CA SER A 584 24.45 2.39 -33.35
C SER A 584 25.82 1.79 -33.67
N GLU A 585 26.90 2.26 -33.02
CA GLU A 585 28.23 1.67 -33.16
C GLU A 585 28.29 0.25 -32.58
N LEU A 586 27.66 0.03 -31.41
CA LEU A 586 27.58 -1.29 -30.78
C LEU A 586 26.82 -2.30 -31.65
N GLU A 587 25.75 -1.88 -32.34
CA GLU A 587 25.02 -2.74 -33.28
C GLU A 587 25.93 -3.21 -34.43
N VAL A 588 26.73 -2.31 -35.00
CA VAL A 588 27.71 -2.66 -36.05
C VAL A 588 28.80 -3.60 -35.50
N LEU A 589 29.26 -3.38 -34.27
CA LEU A 589 30.26 -4.25 -33.64
C LEU A 589 29.71 -5.65 -33.34
N LEU A 590 28.46 -5.75 -32.87
CA LEU A 590 27.76 -7.01 -32.63
C LEU A 590 27.65 -7.84 -33.93
N CYS A 591 27.27 -7.22 -35.04
CA CYS A 591 27.25 -7.89 -36.35
C CYS A 591 28.64 -8.42 -36.74
N LYS A 592 29.70 -7.61 -36.56
CA LYS A 592 31.08 -8.00 -36.91
C LYS A 592 31.62 -9.14 -36.06
N ILE A 593 31.39 -9.13 -34.74
CA ILE A 593 31.88 -10.22 -33.88
C ILE A 593 31.16 -11.53 -34.16
N TYR A 594 29.88 -11.46 -34.56
CA TYR A 594 29.12 -12.63 -34.98
C TYR A 594 29.68 -13.21 -36.28
N GLU A 595 29.96 -12.36 -37.26
CA GLU A 595 30.63 -12.76 -38.52
C GLU A 595 32.01 -13.38 -38.24
N ASP A 596 32.84 -12.76 -37.40
CA ASP A 596 34.17 -13.28 -37.07
C ASP A 596 34.14 -14.58 -36.25
N ASN A 597 33.08 -14.83 -35.47
CA ASN A 597 32.85 -16.11 -34.80
C ASN A 597 32.50 -17.21 -35.82
N ILE A 598 31.60 -16.93 -36.77
CA ILE A 598 31.25 -17.88 -37.85
C ILE A 598 32.48 -18.20 -38.70
N LEU A 599 33.32 -17.21 -38.99
CA LEU A 599 34.56 -17.37 -39.75
C LEU A 599 35.67 -18.07 -38.96
N GLY A 600 35.42 -18.45 -37.70
CA GLY A 600 36.38 -19.15 -36.83
C GLY A 600 37.59 -18.31 -36.40
N LYS A 601 37.55 -16.99 -36.63
CA LYS A 601 38.61 -16.06 -36.18
C LYS A 601 38.50 -15.79 -34.68
N LEU A 602 37.30 -15.97 -34.12
CA LEU A 602 36.99 -15.82 -32.70
C LEU A 602 36.54 -17.18 -32.13
N SER A 603 36.89 -17.47 -30.88
CA SER A 603 36.39 -18.66 -30.19
C SER A 603 35.05 -18.38 -29.52
N ASP A 604 34.19 -19.41 -29.41
CA ASP A 604 32.86 -19.29 -28.79
C ASP A 604 32.90 -18.71 -27.37
N SER A 605 33.92 -19.08 -26.58
CA SER A 605 34.11 -18.55 -25.22
C SER A 605 34.42 -17.05 -25.22
N ARG A 606 35.20 -16.56 -26.20
CA ARG A 606 35.50 -15.13 -26.34
C ARG A 606 34.32 -14.36 -26.91
N TYR A 607 33.61 -14.94 -27.88
CA TYR A 607 32.36 -14.39 -28.41
C TYR A 607 31.35 -14.16 -27.28
N ALA A 608 31.04 -15.19 -26.48
CA ALA A 608 30.09 -15.08 -25.38
C ALA A 608 30.47 -13.99 -24.35
N THR A 609 31.77 -13.77 -24.15
CA THR A 609 32.25 -12.73 -23.23
C THR A 609 32.06 -11.32 -23.82
N LEU A 610 32.36 -11.12 -25.10
CA LEU A 610 32.21 -9.84 -25.79
C LEU A 610 30.73 -9.49 -26.02
N ASP A 611 29.93 -10.47 -26.42
CA ASP A 611 28.49 -10.37 -26.61
C ASP A 611 27.81 -9.90 -25.31
N ALA A 612 28.10 -10.57 -24.18
CA ALA A 612 27.58 -10.17 -22.87
C ALA A 612 28.03 -8.76 -22.43
N GLN A 613 29.23 -8.32 -22.81
CA GLN A 613 29.72 -6.96 -22.50
C GLN A 613 28.99 -5.90 -23.32
N TYR A 614 28.84 -6.11 -24.63
CA TYR A 614 28.16 -5.17 -25.52
C TYR A 614 26.65 -5.14 -25.26
N GLU A 615 26.02 -6.27 -24.96
CA GLU A 615 24.61 -6.33 -24.58
C GLU A 615 24.34 -5.57 -23.27
N LYS A 616 25.26 -5.68 -22.29
CA LYS A 616 25.21 -4.89 -21.06
C LYS A 616 25.35 -3.40 -21.35
N GLU A 617 26.31 -2.98 -22.17
CA GLU A 617 26.48 -1.57 -22.54
C GLU A 617 25.26 -1.03 -23.31
N GLN A 618 24.71 -1.82 -24.22
CA GLN A 618 23.53 -1.46 -25.01
C GLN A 618 22.29 -1.29 -24.13
N THR A 619 22.06 -2.18 -23.17
CA THR A 619 20.93 -2.08 -22.22
C THR A 619 21.05 -0.88 -21.29
N GLU A 620 22.26 -0.58 -20.79
CA GLU A 620 22.52 0.62 -19.98
C GLU A 620 22.30 1.91 -20.79
N LEU A 621 22.83 1.97 -22.02
CA LEU A 621 22.66 3.15 -22.90
C LEU A 621 21.23 3.33 -23.39
N THR A 622 20.49 2.27 -23.71
CA THR A 622 19.07 2.40 -24.09
C THR A 622 18.21 2.87 -22.93
N ALA A 623 18.49 2.44 -21.69
CA ALA A 623 17.87 2.99 -20.50
C ALA A 623 18.21 4.48 -20.31
N GLU A 624 19.48 4.87 -20.49
CA GLU A 624 19.93 6.27 -20.45
C GLU A 624 19.25 7.13 -21.52
N ILE A 625 19.18 6.64 -22.77
CA ILE A 625 18.49 7.30 -23.88
C ILE A 625 17.02 7.51 -23.54
N SER A 626 16.31 6.49 -23.06
CA SER A 626 14.90 6.61 -22.67
C SER A 626 14.68 7.68 -21.60
N ALA A 627 15.57 7.76 -20.60
CA ALA A 627 15.53 8.78 -19.57
C ALA A 627 15.81 10.19 -20.12
N LEU A 628 16.86 10.34 -20.94
CA LEU A 628 17.26 11.61 -21.55
C LEU A 628 16.21 12.10 -22.56
N GLU A 629 15.61 11.22 -23.35
CA GLU A 629 14.52 11.58 -24.27
C GLU A 629 13.28 12.05 -23.53
N LYS A 630 12.92 11.42 -22.41
CA LYS A 630 11.82 11.90 -21.56
C LYS A 630 12.13 13.29 -21.01
N ALA A 631 13.35 13.53 -20.56
CA ALA A 631 13.79 14.85 -20.10
C ALA A 631 13.71 15.88 -21.25
N VAL A 632 14.29 15.59 -22.42
CA VAL A 632 14.28 16.51 -23.57
C VAL A 632 12.86 16.78 -24.09
N LYS A 633 12.01 15.76 -24.22
CA LYS A 633 10.60 15.92 -24.61
C LYS A 633 9.79 16.74 -23.61
N SER A 634 10.11 16.64 -22.31
CA SER A 634 9.46 17.50 -21.32
C SER A 634 9.75 18.99 -21.56
N TYR A 635 10.93 19.31 -22.09
CA TYR A 635 11.30 20.69 -22.46
C TYR A 635 10.69 21.15 -23.79
N GLU A 636 10.56 20.29 -24.79
CA GLU A 636 9.97 20.65 -26.09
C GLU A 636 8.45 20.88 -26.05
N LYS A 637 7.77 20.38 -25.02
CA LYS A 637 6.33 20.62 -24.80
C LYS A 637 5.99 22.11 -24.63
N HIS A 638 6.98 22.95 -24.29
CA HIS A 638 6.84 24.37 -23.96
C HIS A 638 6.60 25.33 -25.13
N GLU A 639 6.87 24.94 -26.38
CA GLU A 639 6.65 25.84 -27.53
C GLU A 639 5.15 26.07 -27.83
N LYS A 640 4.31 25.06 -27.57
CA LYS A 640 2.84 25.15 -27.70
C LYS A 640 2.17 25.79 -26.49
N ASP A 641 2.94 26.21 -25.49
CA ASP A 641 2.44 26.59 -24.18
C ASP A 641 2.16 28.11 -24.09
N ALA A 642 2.90 28.97 -24.81
CA ALA A 642 2.63 30.42 -24.84
C ALA A 642 1.26 30.78 -25.44
N ASP A 643 0.89 30.17 -26.58
CA ASP A 643 -0.44 30.34 -27.19
C ASP A 643 -1.58 29.88 -26.28
N ARG A 644 -1.33 28.82 -25.49
CA ARG A 644 -2.30 28.31 -24.51
C ARG A 644 -2.43 29.26 -23.32
N PHE A 645 -1.33 29.87 -22.90
CA PHE A 645 -1.37 30.87 -21.83
C PHE A 645 -2.20 32.08 -22.24
N ILE A 646 -2.12 32.52 -23.50
CA ILE A 646 -2.97 33.59 -24.05
C ILE A 646 -4.44 33.14 -24.05
N ALA A 647 -4.74 31.93 -24.52
CA ALA A 647 -6.10 31.40 -24.48
C ALA A 647 -6.68 31.30 -23.04
N LEU A 648 -5.82 31.05 -22.05
CA LEU A 648 -6.20 31.10 -20.64
C LEU A 648 -6.47 32.52 -20.16
N ILE A 649 -5.68 33.51 -20.59
CA ILE A 649 -5.96 34.92 -20.29
C ILE A 649 -7.31 35.33 -20.87
N ASP A 650 -7.59 34.97 -22.12
CA ASP A 650 -8.84 35.31 -22.81
C ASP A 650 -10.08 34.68 -22.15
N LYS A 651 -9.92 33.56 -21.42
CA LYS A 651 -10.98 32.91 -20.63
C LYS A 651 -11.46 33.76 -19.45
N TYR A 652 -10.63 34.67 -18.92
CA TYR A 652 -10.95 35.47 -17.74
C TYR A 652 -11.03 36.97 -18.06
N GLU A 653 -12.17 37.60 -17.78
CA GLU A 653 -12.39 39.03 -18.08
C GLU A 653 -11.58 39.98 -17.19
N ASN A 654 -11.38 39.64 -15.90
CA ASN A 654 -10.63 40.45 -14.96
C ASN A 654 -9.88 39.62 -13.89
N PHE A 655 -8.87 40.24 -13.27
CA PHE A 655 -8.02 39.63 -12.25
C PHE A 655 -8.15 40.30 -10.86
N ASP A 656 -9.22 41.06 -10.62
CA ASP A 656 -9.41 41.81 -9.37
C ASP A 656 -9.60 40.90 -8.15
N LYS A 657 -10.27 39.76 -8.34
CA LYS A 657 -10.43 38.73 -7.31
C LYS A 657 -9.92 37.40 -7.84
N LEU A 658 -8.75 37.00 -7.37
CA LEU A 658 -8.14 35.74 -7.74
C LEU A 658 -8.85 34.57 -7.05
N THR A 659 -9.46 33.68 -7.85
CA THR A 659 -10.02 32.43 -7.35
C THR A 659 -8.95 31.35 -7.24
N ILE A 660 -9.21 30.30 -6.45
CA ILE A 660 -8.30 29.16 -6.31
C ILE A 660 -8.08 28.45 -7.66
N ALA A 661 -9.13 28.35 -8.47
CA ALA A 661 -9.06 27.80 -9.82
C ALA A 661 -8.08 28.61 -10.69
N MET A 662 -8.23 29.94 -10.72
CA MET A 662 -7.33 30.83 -11.46
C MET A 662 -5.87 30.67 -11.01
N LEU A 663 -5.63 30.64 -9.69
CA LEU A 663 -4.28 30.45 -9.16
C LEU A 663 -3.67 29.11 -9.59
N ASN A 664 -4.44 28.02 -9.57
CA ASN A 664 -3.95 26.71 -10.00
C ASN A 664 -3.73 26.64 -11.52
N GLU A 665 -4.57 27.30 -12.32
CA GLU A 665 -4.46 27.35 -13.79
C GLU A 665 -3.28 28.21 -14.25
N PHE A 666 -3.01 29.35 -13.61
CA PHE A 666 -1.95 30.28 -14.03
C PHE A 666 -0.61 30.05 -13.34
N ILE A 667 -0.56 29.59 -12.09
CA ILE A 667 0.67 29.56 -11.30
C ILE A 667 1.16 28.13 -11.12
N GLU A 668 2.44 27.92 -11.43
CA GLU A 668 3.14 26.68 -11.14
C GLU A 668 3.66 26.66 -9.71
N LYS A 669 4.44 27.68 -9.32
CA LYS A 669 5.03 27.83 -8.00
C LYS A 669 5.42 29.30 -7.75
N ILE A 670 5.48 29.68 -6.48
CA ILE A 670 5.94 30.99 -6.02
C ILE A 670 7.10 30.76 -5.06
N LEU A 671 8.27 31.30 -5.38
CA LEU A 671 9.44 31.26 -4.51
C LEU A 671 9.53 32.56 -3.71
N VAL A 672 9.68 32.43 -2.41
CA VAL A 672 9.80 33.56 -1.48
C VAL A 672 11.18 33.53 -0.85
N HIS A 673 11.93 34.61 -1.04
CA HIS A 673 13.25 34.82 -0.45
C HIS A 673 13.17 35.39 0.97
N GLU A 674 14.31 35.39 1.67
CA GLU A 674 14.43 36.13 2.92
C GLU A 674 14.19 37.63 2.72
N ARG A 675 13.74 38.31 3.78
CA ARG A 675 13.63 39.77 3.78
C ARG A 675 15.01 40.40 3.91
N ASP A 676 15.28 41.44 3.15
CA ASP A 676 16.55 42.18 3.19
C ASP A 676 16.86 42.71 4.59
N ARG A 677 15.83 43.19 5.30
CA ARG A 677 15.99 43.72 6.66
C ARG A 677 15.05 43.11 7.69
N LYS A 678 15.66 42.49 8.71
CA LYS A 678 14.95 41.88 9.85
C LYS A 678 14.33 42.93 10.77
N GLY A 679 13.05 42.72 11.13
CA GLY A 679 12.35 43.52 12.14
C GLY A 679 11.86 44.90 11.69
N SER A 680 12.08 45.28 10.43
CA SER A 680 11.47 46.47 9.84
C SER A 680 10.08 46.15 9.29
N ILE A 681 9.12 47.06 9.48
CA ILE A 681 7.79 46.98 8.85
C ILE A 681 7.89 47.36 7.35
N GLN A 682 8.85 48.23 7.02
CA GLN A 682 9.14 48.67 5.65
C GLN A 682 10.47 48.05 5.21
N THR A 683 10.40 46.80 4.75
CA THR A 683 11.52 46.07 4.12
C THR A 683 11.03 45.54 2.79
N THR A 684 11.93 45.54 1.82
CA THR A 684 11.80 44.80 0.58
C THR A 684 12.00 43.31 0.84
N GLN A 685 11.39 42.50 -0.02
CA GLN A 685 11.45 41.05 -0.01
C GLN A 685 11.26 40.58 -1.44
N GLU A 686 12.20 39.78 -1.95
CA GLU A 686 12.10 39.25 -3.30
C GLU A 686 11.10 38.08 -3.36
N VAL A 687 10.27 38.09 -4.41
CA VAL A 687 9.29 37.04 -4.69
C VAL A 687 9.38 36.71 -6.18
N GLU A 688 9.64 35.43 -6.48
CA GLU A 688 9.66 34.94 -7.85
C GLU A 688 8.39 34.14 -8.13
N ILE A 689 7.68 34.49 -9.19
CA ILE A 689 6.46 33.81 -9.61
C ILE A 689 6.76 33.04 -10.89
N TYR A 690 6.49 31.74 -10.86
CA TYR A 690 6.55 30.86 -12.02
C TYR A 690 5.13 30.59 -12.49
N PHE A 691 4.82 31.03 -13.69
CA PHE A 691 3.55 30.79 -14.34
C PHE A 691 3.56 29.42 -15.02
N ASN A 692 2.44 28.70 -14.99
CA ASN A 692 2.24 27.54 -15.85
C ASN A 692 2.44 28.01 -17.31
N PHE A 693 3.04 27.15 -18.15
CA PHE A 693 3.27 27.39 -19.59
C PHE A 693 4.35 28.44 -19.93
N VAL A 694 4.50 29.49 -19.12
CA VAL A 694 5.39 30.63 -19.39
C VAL A 694 6.66 30.61 -18.53
N GLY A 695 6.67 29.96 -17.37
CA GLY A 695 7.81 29.96 -16.46
C GLY A 695 7.95 31.28 -15.70
N ARG A 696 9.17 31.69 -15.35
CA ARG A 696 9.40 33.00 -14.71
C ARG A 696 9.38 34.08 -15.79
N PHE A 697 8.33 34.88 -15.79
CA PHE A 697 8.18 36.02 -16.68
C PHE A 697 7.89 37.26 -15.85
N VAL A 698 8.66 38.32 -16.10
CA VAL A 698 8.49 39.62 -15.46
C VAL A 698 8.12 40.59 -16.57
N PRO A 699 6.89 41.12 -16.60
CA PRO A 699 6.50 42.12 -17.60
C PRO A 699 7.44 43.32 -17.56
N PRO A 700 7.67 44.03 -18.67
CA PRO A 700 8.51 45.22 -18.70
C PRO A 700 8.09 46.30 -17.68
N ALA A 701 6.79 46.41 -17.39
CA ALA A 701 6.25 47.30 -16.35
C ALA A 701 6.78 47.00 -14.93
N PHE A 702 7.26 45.79 -14.70
CA PHE A 702 7.90 45.33 -13.45
C PHE A 702 9.42 45.12 -13.59
N GLY A 703 10.00 45.53 -14.73
CA GLY A 703 11.46 45.54 -14.90
C GLY A 703 12.12 46.51 -13.92
N GLU A 704 13.45 46.42 -13.79
CA GLU A 704 14.23 47.38 -13.02
C GLU A 704 14.07 48.77 -13.65
N VAL A 705 13.13 49.56 -13.11
CA VAL A 705 13.03 50.98 -13.46
C VAL A 705 14.33 51.62 -12.96
N GLU A 706 15.13 52.17 -13.88
CA GLU A 706 16.27 52.99 -13.52
C GLU A 706 15.77 54.18 -12.71
N LEU A 707 15.84 54.06 -11.38
CA LEU A 707 15.43 55.09 -10.43
C LEU A 707 16.21 56.37 -10.72
N THR A 708 15.52 57.50 -10.71
CA THR A 708 16.19 58.79 -10.90
C THR A 708 17.20 59.03 -9.77
N PRO A 709 18.29 59.79 -10.01
CA PRO A 709 19.26 60.12 -8.97
C PRO A 709 18.63 60.73 -7.70
N GLU A 710 17.50 61.44 -7.85
CA GLU A 710 16.73 62.02 -6.75
C GLU A 710 16.00 60.96 -5.92
N GLU A 711 15.36 59.98 -6.55
CA GLU A 711 14.68 58.86 -5.87
C GLU A 711 15.67 57.94 -5.14
N LEU A 712 16.84 57.69 -5.74
CA LEU A 712 17.95 56.96 -5.10
C LEU A 712 18.44 57.68 -3.83
N GLU A 713 18.53 59.01 -3.88
CA GLU A 713 18.91 59.83 -2.73
C GLU A 713 17.83 59.83 -1.64
N GLU A 714 16.55 59.84 -1.99
CA GLU A 714 15.46 59.68 -1.03
C GLU A 714 15.46 58.30 -0.36
N ILE A 715 15.68 57.23 -1.14
CA ILE A 715 15.82 55.87 -0.62
C ILE A 715 16.98 55.82 0.37
N ARG A 716 18.15 56.38 0.00
CA ARG A 716 19.34 56.45 0.87
C ARG A 716 19.06 57.18 2.18
N LYS A 717 18.47 58.38 2.12
CA LYS A 717 18.07 59.15 3.33
C LYS A 717 17.09 58.36 4.20
N ARG A 718 16.17 57.61 3.58
CA ARG A 718 15.19 56.78 4.28
C ARG A 718 15.87 55.60 4.98
N GLU A 719 16.85 54.97 4.34
CA GLU A 719 17.65 53.89 4.92
C GLU A 719 18.54 54.37 6.07
N GLU A 720 19.23 55.48 5.91
CA GLU A 720 20.02 56.11 6.99
C GLU A 720 19.16 56.45 8.20
N ARG A 721 17.95 56.98 7.98
CA ARG A 721 16.98 57.23 9.06
C ARG A 721 16.59 55.93 9.76
N LYS A 722 16.37 54.83 9.03
CA LYS A 722 16.06 53.52 9.61
C LYS A 722 17.24 52.96 10.41
N ASP A 723 18.47 53.11 9.92
CA ASP A 723 19.69 52.68 10.61
C ASP A 723 19.92 53.43 11.90
N ARG A 724 19.77 54.75 11.88
CA ARG A 724 19.84 55.58 13.09
C ARG A 724 18.81 55.16 14.13
N LEU A 725 17.56 54.90 13.71
CA LEU A 725 16.51 54.41 14.61
C LEU A 725 16.82 53.01 15.16
N HIS A 726 17.39 52.12 14.35
CA HIS A 726 17.78 50.79 14.76
C HIS A 726 18.94 50.82 15.77
N GLN A 727 19.97 51.64 15.54
CA GLN A 727 21.05 51.84 16.50
C GLN A 727 20.55 52.40 17.83
N ASN A 728 19.63 53.39 17.79
CA ASN A 728 19.00 53.92 19.00
C ASN A 728 18.19 52.85 19.75
N TYR A 729 17.49 51.97 19.03
CA TYR A 729 16.82 50.81 19.63
C TYR A 729 17.81 49.85 20.29
N LEU A 730 18.93 49.50 19.64
CA LEU A 730 19.97 48.64 20.21
C LEU A 730 20.58 49.24 21.48
N LYS A 731 20.85 50.55 21.50
CA LYS A 731 21.29 51.28 22.70
C LYS A 731 20.28 51.18 23.84
N ARG A 732 18.98 51.37 23.56
CA ARG A 732 17.90 51.21 24.57
C ARG A 732 17.73 49.77 25.07
N LYS A 733 18.01 48.79 24.20
CA LYS A 733 17.95 47.37 24.56
C LYS A 733 19.13 47.00 25.47
N ALA A 734 20.34 47.46 25.16
CA ALA A 734 21.52 47.27 25.98
C ALA A 734 21.39 47.92 27.36
N SER A 735 20.78 49.12 27.45
CA SER A 735 20.55 49.81 28.73
C SER A 735 19.38 49.25 29.56
N GLY A 736 18.64 48.27 29.04
CA GLY A 736 17.45 47.71 29.70
C GLY A 736 16.23 48.65 29.74
N ALA A 737 16.36 49.90 29.29
CA ALA A 737 15.28 50.88 29.23
C ALA A 737 14.11 50.41 28.35
N GLN A 738 14.41 49.69 27.26
CA GLN A 738 13.41 49.10 26.39
C GLN A 738 12.50 48.09 27.12
N LYS A 739 13.09 47.23 27.97
CA LYS A 739 12.34 46.22 28.73
C LYS A 739 11.39 46.87 29.74
N ARG A 740 11.87 47.90 30.46
CA ARG A 740 11.04 48.68 31.40
C ARG A 740 9.85 49.34 30.71
N TYR A 741 10.06 49.89 29.51
CA TYR A 741 8.98 50.46 28.70
C TYR A 741 7.96 49.40 28.24
N GLU A 742 8.44 48.24 27.79
CA GLU A 742 7.57 47.13 27.38
C GLU A 742 6.72 46.61 28.53
N ASP A 743 7.31 46.39 29.72
CA ASP A 743 6.60 45.92 30.91
C ASP A 743 5.51 46.90 31.35
N LYS A 744 5.78 48.22 31.29
CA LYS A 744 4.79 49.27 31.61
C LYS A 744 3.56 49.23 30.70
N ILE A 745 3.73 48.90 29.43
CA ILE A 745 2.66 48.93 28.41
C ILE A 745 2.02 47.55 28.21
N LYS A 746 2.68 46.47 28.64
CA LYS A 746 2.26 45.08 28.40
C LYS A 746 0.83 44.79 28.83
N GLY A 747 0.42 45.25 30.02
CA GLY A 747 -0.94 45.05 30.54
C GLY A 747 -2.00 45.68 29.64
N ARG A 748 -1.81 46.96 29.29
CA ARG A 748 -2.72 47.70 28.39
C ARG A 748 -2.81 47.06 27.00
N LYS A 749 -1.66 46.71 26.39
CA LYS A 749 -1.63 46.05 25.08
C LYS A 749 -2.29 44.67 25.11
N LYS A 750 -2.09 43.90 26.19
CA LYS A 750 -2.75 42.60 26.36
C LYS A 750 -4.27 42.75 26.39
N ALA A 751 -4.78 43.70 27.17
CA ALA A 751 -6.21 43.99 27.25
C ALA A 751 -6.79 44.43 25.89
N GLU A 752 -6.09 45.31 25.16
CA GLU A 752 -6.51 45.76 23.82
C GLU A 752 -6.57 44.59 22.82
N ILE A 753 -5.57 43.70 22.85
CA ILE A 753 -5.55 42.50 22.00
C ILE A 753 -6.66 41.53 22.40
N GLU A 754 -6.90 41.31 23.69
CA GLU A 754 -7.99 40.44 24.17
C GLU A 754 -9.37 40.96 23.77
N ALA A 755 -9.60 42.29 23.85
CA ALA A 755 -10.81 42.93 23.38
C ALA A 755 -11.01 42.71 21.86
N LYS A 756 -9.96 42.89 21.05
CA LYS A 756 -10.00 42.62 19.60
C LYS A 756 -10.27 41.14 19.30
N LYS A 757 -9.66 40.20 20.05
CA LYS A 757 -9.96 38.76 19.89
C LYS A 757 -11.40 38.45 20.26
N ALA A 758 -11.95 39.07 21.30
CA ALA A 758 -13.35 38.88 21.71
C ALA A 758 -14.32 39.38 20.62
N ALA A 759 -14.05 40.55 20.02
CA ALA A 759 -14.84 41.09 18.91
C ALA A 759 -14.84 40.14 17.69
N ILE A 760 -13.66 39.64 17.29
CA ILE A 760 -13.53 38.67 16.20
C ILE A 760 -14.30 37.38 16.50
N ARG A 761 -14.19 36.85 17.73
CA ARG A 761 -14.93 35.64 18.13
C ARG A 761 -16.44 35.86 18.11
N ALA A 762 -16.93 37.03 18.51
CA ALA A 762 -18.36 37.35 18.46
C ALA A 762 -18.86 37.36 17.00
N GLU A 763 -18.07 37.91 16.08
CA GLU A 763 -18.34 37.86 14.65
C GLU A 763 -18.34 36.43 14.09
N ASP A 764 -17.41 35.56 14.52
CA ASP A 764 -17.36 34.15 14.08
C ASP A 764 -18.57 33.34 14.56
N ILE A 765 -19.03 33.61 15.78
CA ILE A 765 -20.25 33.00 16.33
C ILE A 765 -21.46 33.44 15.52
N ALA A 766 -21.57 34.73 15.19
CA ALA A 766 -22.65 35.27 14.36
C ALA A 766 -22.66 34.66 12.95
N LYS A 767 -21.47 34.42 12.37
CA LYS A 767 -21.31 33.78 11.05
C LYS A 767 -21.45 32.25 11.08
N GLY A 768 -21.62 31.64 12.26
CA GLY A 768 -21.69 30.18 12.43
C GLY A 768 -20.38 29.44 12.15
N VAL A 769 -19.27 30.17 12.01
CA VAL A 769 -17.93 29.61 11.74
C VAL A 769 -17.33 28.99 13.00
N PHE A 770 -17.66 29.56 14.17
CA PHE A 770 -17.21 29.07 15.46
C PHE A 770 -18.41 28.75 16.36
N VAL A 771 -18.52 27.49 16.76
CA VAL A 771 -19.52 27.04 17.74
C VAL A 771 -18.81 26.78 19.07
N PRO A 772 -19.03 27.59 20.11
CA PRO A 772 -18.43 27.34 21.40
C PRO A 772 -18.90 25.99 21.95
N VAL A 773 -18.00 25.22 22.56
CA VAL A 773 -18.30 23.89 23.10
C VAL A 773 -19.48 23.93 24.09
N SER A 774 -19.68 25.05 24.79
CA SER A 774 -20.81 25.30 25.68
C SER A 774 -22.17 25.39 24.98
N SER A 775 -22.20 25.69 23.68
CA SER A 775 -23.42 25.74 22.86
C SER A 775 -23.74 24.42 22.16
N LEU A 776 -22.83 23.45 22.20
CA LEU A 776 -23.12 22.11 21.72
C LEU A 776 -23.99 21.37 22.75
N PRO A 777 -25.03 20.65 22.33
CA PRO A 777 -25.84 19.85 23.26
C PRO A 777 -24.95 18.83 23.95
N GLN A 778 -24.87 18.90 25.28
CA GLN A 778 -24.16 17.90 26.08
C GLN A 778 -24.89 16.57 25.95
N ARG A 779 -24.34 15.66 25.14
CA ARG A 779 -24.79 14.27 25.11
C ARG A 779 -24.01 13.50 26.17
N GLU A 780 -24.72 12.75 27.00
CA GLU A 780 -24.10 11.79 27.90
C GLU A 780 -23.28 10.76 27.10
N PRO A 781 -22.14 10.30 27.63
CA PRO A 781 -21.33 9.29 26.97
C PRO A 781 -22.16 8.01 26.77
N MET A 782 -22.55 7.74 25.53
CA MET A 782 -23.26 6.51 25.18
C MET A 782 -22.31 5.32 25.35
N LYS A 783 -22.66 4.38 26.24
CA LYS A 783 -21.99 3.07 26.28
C LYS A 783 -22.20 2.39 24.94
N GLY A 784 -21.12 1.97 24.30
CA GLY A 784 -21.20 1.20 23.05
C GLY A 784 -22.09 -0.02 23.26
N VAL A 785 -23.23 -0.04 22.58
CA VAL A 785 -24.12 -1.21 22.56
C VAL A 785 -23.35 -2.30 21.84
N GLN A 786 -22.97 -3.36 22.55
CA GLN A 786 -22.60 -4.61 21.91
C GLN A 786 -23.88 -5.13 21.25
N THR A 787 -24.00 -4.94 19.94
CA THR A 787 -24.99 -5.67 19.15
C THR A 787 -24.65 -7.16 19.30
N ALA A 788 -25.55 -7.89 19.95
CA ALA A 788 -25.48 -9.32 20.18
C ALA A 788 -25.56 -10.12 18.87
#